data_AF-A0A8H9K4Z8-F1
#
_entry.id   AF-A0A8H9K4Z8-F1
#
_cell.length_a   1.000
_cell.length_b   1.000
_cell.length_c   1.000
_cell.angle_alpha   90.00
_cell.angle_beta   90.00
_cell.angle_gamma   90.00
#
_symmetry.space_group_name_H-M   'P 1'
#
loop_
_entity.id
_entity.type
_entity.pdbx_description
1 polymer ?
#
loop_
_entity_poly.entity_id
_entity_poly.type
_entity_poly.pdbx_seq_one_letter_code
_entity_poly.pdbx_strand_id
1 'polypeptide(L)'
;MSEIKVLSGEAKPVLVISCSDKKLDSKAPAFDIYDGGIFKMLRANMSNPLDFFEVLILSAEHGLLSADDIIEPYDKRMCSRNKEKDLTEYAEKHGDAAKKLLYKVSRQSRDVYVALSNDYLAAFDLMLGGEEGVQKLLGRFQNHYISRGHTGIGDLRGRLTRIIKNVTTNSQFPITNFRSGVANFPELGYLAAGCDIGASLAHTNRAKGSDLLSALLNATNSSRLFLDNGIITMVNEGKQIDTDWVFDEYEAIINSLKPRQAKNVSIVVPDDVFDNQAALDIVHKYAPRIMKLAAKCDVILPIHRSEDIKKHAMSMMEALGYRKGIRLGVPCLTKKDLDFALSVKDIDALLSLKNPKHDGVSLFEKAHFFGMSEATGKMKLQPRLLIAKLHGIDLSVDCCRTTAVFGKTKSGFRKGTVATMQIEENHIKKQVVSSEAYNLHTFEVENGTQPQSVGFEFKHLTDMINSDEVFMFIELFNALIAETEHYLILDVFDDADDAIEACREMVLQPDVEYLITSQIGEVDWKKFKAKLVINHELESEEERKEGLRDLIDIAKDTSFYSEFNSEHSSSDEDCVTGYLYEGIFEGCLGKFWSQYNELMVDYPDLKMEKSFTADEAEEEMELFCQLVGKREVQEILFNKLKNSNWETFLEKMGEVVEISPMEKRFEAIKVVFGTGESVPVQMPLRFCA
;
A
#
# COMPACT_ATOMS: atom_id res chain seq x y z
N MET A 1 -22.21 22.74 -26.55
CA MET A 1 -21.16 21.90 -27.18
C MET A 1 -19.83 22.44 -26.73
N SER A 2 -19.35 21.97 -25.59
CA SER A 2 -18.08 22.39 -25.00
C SER A 2 -16.96 21.51 -25.54
N GLU A 3 -15.94 22.14 -26.12
CA GLU A 3 -14.69 21.53 -26.54
C GLU A 3 -14.08 20.71 -25.40
N ILE A 4 -13.98 19.41 -25.61
CA ILE A 4 -13.17 18.54 -24.75
C ILE A 4 -11.72 18.75 -25.18
N LYS A 5 -11.03 19.67 -24.50
CA LYS A 5 -9.57 19.67 -24.46
C LYS A 5 -9.13 18.40 -23.76
N VAL A 6 -8.61 17.43 -24.51
CA VAL A 6 -7.87 16.28 -23.99
C VAL A 6 -6.63 16.82 -23.29
N LEU A 7 -6.69 16.95 -21.96
CA LEU A 7 -5.56 17.32 -21.12
C LEU A 7 -4.63 16.10 -20.99
N SER A 8 -3.42 16.25 -21.53
CA SER A 8 -2.12 15.71 -21.06
C SER A 8 -2.09 14.36 -20.31
N GLY A 9 -1.49 13.33 -20.94
CA GLY A 9 -0.70 12.32 -20.22
C GLY A 9 -0.83 10.86 -20.68
N GLU A 10 -2.00 10.43 -21.14
CA GLU A 10 -2.23 9.02 -21.49
C GLU A 10 -2.08 8.76 -23.00
N ALA A 11 -1.32 7.73 -23.36
CA ALA A 11 -1.12 7.33 -24.75
C ALA A 11 -2.43 6.76 -25.34
N LYS A 12 -2.79 7.22 -26.54
CA LYS A 12 -4.00 6.76 -27.25
C LYS A 12 -4.03 5.22 -27.35
N PRO A 13 -5.18 4.57 -27.10
CA PRO A 13 -5.32 3.14 -27.34
C PRO A 13 -5.06 2.78 -28.80
N VAL A 14 -4.55 1.57 -29.05
CA VAL A 14 -4.35 1.04 -30.40
C VAL A 14 -5.62 0.38 -30.89
N LEU A 15 -6.03 0.71 -32.12
CA LEU A 15 -7.13 0.04 -32.82
C LEU A 15 -6.62 -0.62 -34.09
N VAL A 16 -6.69 -1.94 -34.16
CA VAL A 16 -6.34 -2.73 -35.35
C VAL A 16 -7.61 -3.11 -36.10
N ILE A 17 -7.74 -2.65 -37.35
CA ILE A 17 -8.90 -2.91 -38.23
C ILE A 17 -8.47 -3.42 -39.60
N SER A 18 -9.38 -4.06 -40.33
CA SER A 18 -9.12 -4.55 -41.69
C SER A 18 -9.22 -3.41 -42.70
N CYS A 19 -8.44 -3.47 -43.78
CA CYS A 19 -8.63 -2.60 -44.94
C CYS A 19 -10.00 -2.81 -45.62
N SER A 20 -10.34 -1.96 -46.60
CA SER A 20 -11.59 -2.09 -47.36
C SER A 20 -11.39 -2.20 -48.86
N ASP A 21 -12.33 -2.89 -49.52
CA ASP A 21 -12.37 -3.01 -50.98
C ASP A 21 -12.54 -1.62 -51.63
N LYS A 22 -13.48 -0.81 -51.12
CA LYS A 22 -13.68 0.58 -51.55
C LYS A 22 -12.49 1.45 -51.13
N LYS A 23 -11.89 2.13 -52.11
CA LYS A 23 -10.73 3.01 -51.96
C LYS A 23 -10.91 4.28 -52.79
N LEU A 24 -10.15 5.33 -52.48
CA LEU A 24 -10.00 6.49 -53.36
C LEU A 24 -9.19 6.13 -54.61
N ASP A 25 -9.34 6.89 -55.69
CA ASP A 25 -8.65 6.66 -56.97
C ASP A 25 -7.22 7.23 -57.02
N SER A 26 -6.81 7.94 -55.97
CA SER A 26 -5.50 8.58 -55.87
C SER A 26 -4.77 8.18 -54.59
N LYS A 27 -3.44 8.30 -54.63
CA LYS A 27 -2.56 8.14 -53.49
C LYS A 27 -3.03 9.00 -52.30
N ALA A 28 -3.09 8.41 -51.11
CA ALA A 28 -3.51 9.08 -49.88
C ALA A 28 -2.95 8.35 -48.64
N PRO A 29 -3.01 8.96 -47.44
CA PRO A 29 -2.79 8.24 -46.19
C PRO A 29 -3.71 7.01 -46.07
N ALA A 30 -3.21 5.93 -45.46
CA ALA A 30 -3.92 4.67 -45.37
C ALA A 30 -5.29 4.81 -44.70
N PHE A 31 -5.46 5.68 -43.70
CA PHE A 31 -6.78 5.88 -43.09
C PHE A 31 -7.78 6.58 -44.01
N ASP A 32 -7.31 7.49 -44.84
CA ASP A 32 -8.13 8.31 -45.74
C ASP A 32 -8.47 7.59 -47.04
N ILE A 33 -7.55 6.74 -47.53
CA ILE A 33 -7.75 6.01 -48.78
C ILE A 33 -8.93 5.02 -48.67
N TYR A 34 -9.19 4.43 -47.50
CA TYR A 34 -10.25 3.44 -47.32
C TYR A 34 -11.61 4.06 -47.01
N ASP A 35 -12.63 3.69 -47.81
CA ASP A 35 -14.02 4.17 -47.66
C ASP A 35 -15.03 3.04 -47.38
N GLY A 36 -14.54 1.96 -46.75
CA GLY A 36 -15.37 0.84 -46.32
C GLY A 36 -16.30 1.17 -45.15
N GLY A 37 -17.25 0.27 -44.88
CA GLY A 37 -18.25 0.48 -43.82
C GLY A 37 -17.67 0.65 -42.41
N ILE A 38 -16.51 0.06 -42.10
CA ILE A 38 -15.81 0.26 -40.81
C ILE A 38 -15.31 1.71 -40.69
N PHE A 39 -14.65 2.22 -41.73
CA PHE A 39 -14.14 3.59 -41.76
C PHE A 39 -15.26 4.62 -41.71
N LYS A 40 -16.35 4.40 -42.45
CA LYS A 40 -17.57 5.23 -42.36
C LYS A 40 -18.15 5.25 -40.95
N MET A 41 -18.20 4.09 -40.30
CA MET A 41 -18.71 4.00 -38.94
C MET A 41 -17.83 4.74 -37.93
N LEU A 42 -16.50 4.65 -38.05
CA LEU A 42 -15.58 5.44 -37.22
C LEU A 42 -15.83 6.94 -37.42
N ARG A 43 -15.85 7.41 -38.67
CA ARG A 43 -16.12 8.82 -39.02
C ARG A 43 -17.51 9.30 -38.59
N ALA A 44 -18.51 8.41 -38.54
CA ALA A 44 -19.87 8.76 -38.13
C ALA A 44 -20.04 8.88 -36.61
N ASN A 45 -19.18 8.23 -35.81
CA ASN A 45 -19.29 8.22 -34.35
C ASN A 45 -18.26 9.11 -33.66
N MET A 46 -17.28 9.64 -34.40
CA MET A 46 -16.17 10.45 -33.89
C MET A 46 -15.85 11.55 -34.90
N SER A 47 -15.63 12.79 -34.44
CA SER A 47 -15.24 13.92 -35.30
C SER A 47 -13.93 13.66 -36.03
N ASN A 48 -12.94 13.11 -35.32
CA ASN A 48 -11.69 12.63 -35.89
C ASN A 48 -11.25 11.36 -35.13
N PRO A 49 -11.39 10.16 -35.72
CA PRO A 49 -11.01 8.90 -35.07
C PRO A 49 -9.54 8.84 -34.62
N LEU A 50 -8.64 9.53 -35.34
CA LEU A 50 -7.21 9.55 -35.01
C LEU A 50 -6.91 10.37 -33.75
N ASP A 51 -7.84 11.19 -33.25
CA ASP A 51 -7.71 11.87 -31.95
C ASP A 51 -7.89 10.90 -30.77
N PHE A 52 -8.65 9.81 -30.99
CA PHE A 52 -8.98 8.83 -29.96
C PHE A 52 -8.13 7.56 -30.04
N PHE A 53 -7.64 7.21 -31.22
CA PHE A 53 -6.92 5.95 -31.45
C PHE A 53 -5.61 6.17 -32.20
N GLU A 54 -4.62 5.33 -31.85
CA GLU A 54 -3.56 4.94 -32.77
C GLU A 54 -4.11 3.84 -33.68
N VAL A 55 -4.53 4.20 -34.90
CA VAL A 55 -5.16 3.24 -35.82
C VAL A 55 -4.11 2.52 -36.65
N LEU A 56 -4.14 1.19 -36.61
CA LEU A 56 -3.37 0.30 -37.47
C LEU A 56 -4.31 -0.46 -38.41
N ILE A 57 -3.94 -0.57 -39.68
CA ILE A 57 -4.78 -1.15 -40.72
C ILE A 57 -4.09 -2.38 -41.29
N LEU A 58 -4.71 -3.55 -41.15
CA LEU A 58 -4.22 -4.76 -41.80
C LEU A 58 -4.71 -4.77 -43.25
N SER A 59 -3.77 -4.57 -44.18
CA SER A 59 -3.93 -4.52 -45.63
C SER A 59 -3.57 -5.83 -46.29
N ALA A 60 -4.42 -6.34 -47.18
CA ALA A 60 -4.14 -7.55 -47.97
C ALA A 60 -2.93 -7.43 -48.92
N GLU A 61 -2.51 -6.21 -49.29
CA GLU A 61 -1.34 -6.00 -50.15
C GLU A 61 -0.10 -5.63 -49.35
N HIS A 62 -0.24 -4.76 -48.34
CA HIS A 62 0.89 -4.14 -47.68
C HIS A 62 1.21 -4.70 -46.28
N GLY A 63 0.39 -5.60 -45.74
CA GLY A 63 0.57 -6.06 -44.36
C GLY A 63 -0.04 -5.07 -43.37
N LEU A 64 0.58 -4.89 -42.20
CA LEU A 64 0.09 -3.96 -41.19
C LEU A 64 0.64 -2.55 -41.42
N LEU A 65 -0.25 -1.59 -41.63
CA LEU A 65 0.04 -0.18 -41.89
C LEU A 65 -0.32 0.70 -40.67
N SER A 66 0.39 1.81 -40.49
CA SER A 66 -0.07 2.95 -39.70
C SER A 66 -1.11 3.76 -40.49
N ALA A 67 -1.95 4.52 -39.80
CA ALA A 67 -2.95 5.39 -40.40
C ALA A 67 -2.36 6.40 -41.41
N ASP A 68 -1.14 6.87 -41.15
CA ASP A 68 -0.49 7.93 -41.93
C ASP A 68 0.35 7.39 -43.11
N ASP A 69 0.49 6.07 -43.24
CA ASP A 69 1.27 5.47 -44.33
C ASP A 69 0.64 5.83 -45.68
N ILE A 70 1.39 6.50 -46.54
CA ILE A 70 0.89 6.90 -47.86
C ILE A 70 0.93 5.70 -48.81
N ILE A 71 -0.23 5.28 -49.31
CA ILE A 71 -0.35 4.14 -50.23
C ILE A 71 -1.07 4.51 -51.54
N GLU A 72 -0.78 3.76 -52.60
CA GLU A 72 -1.50 3.82 -53.88
C GLU A 72 -2.76 2.94 -53.83
N PRO A 73 -3.81 3.24 -54.62
CA PRO A 73 -4.95 2.35 -54.73
C PRO A 73 -4.54 0.98 -55.31
N TYR A 74 -5.16 -0.07 -54.79
CA TYR A 74 -4.90 -1.45 -55.20
C TYR A 74 -6.18 -2.30 -55.13
N ASP A 75 -6.23 -3.36 -55.94
CA ASP A 75 -7.33 -4.33 -55.94
C ASP A 75 -6.83 -5.73 -55.54
N LYS A 76 -6.72 -5.92 -54.22
CA LYS A 76 -6.34 -7.21 -53.63
C LYS A 76 -7.16 -7.48 -52.38
N ARG A 77 -7.71 -8.69 -52.34
CA ARG A 77 -8.47 -9.20 -51.20
C ARG A 77 -7.59 -10.08 -50.32
N MET A 78 -7.88 -10.10 -49.02
CA MET A 78 -7.22 -11.01 -48.06
C MET A 78 -7.43 -12.47 -48.47
N CYS A 79 -6.40 -13.30 -48.27
CA CYS A 79 -6.50 -14.73 -48.49
C CYS A 79 -7.55 -15.36 -47.56
N SER A 80 -8.24 -16.39 -48.06
CA SER A 80 -9.25 -17.10 -47.28
C SER A 80 -8.59 -17.85 -46.13
N ARG A 81 -9.20 -17.82 -44.94
CA ARG A 81 -8.70 -18.57 -43.78
C ARG A 81 -8.62 -20.09 -43.98
N ASN A 82 -9.28 -20.61 -45.01
CA ASN A 82 -9.27 -22.03 -45.35
C ASN A 82 -8.13 -22.41 -46.32
N LYS A 83 -7.31 -21.44 -46.76
CA LYS A 83 -6.17 -21.67 -47.65
C LYS A 83 -4.86 -21.48 -46.89
N GLU A 84 -4.42 -22.53 -46.22
CA GLU A 84 -3.25 -22.51 -45.34
C GLU A 84 -1.98 -22.01 -46.04
N LYS A 85 -1.70 -22.49 -47.26
CA LYS A 85 -0.52 -22.07 -48.03
C LYS A 85 -0.48 -20.56 -48.29
N ASP A 86 -1.59 -19.99 -48.78
CA ASP A 86 -1.69 -18.55 -49.09
C ASP A 86 -1.53 -17.70 -47.82
N LEU A 87 -2.07 -18.17 -46.69
CA LEU A 87 -1.92 -17.53 -45.38
C LEU A 87 -0.47 -17.55 -44.91
N THR A 88 0.22 -18.69 -45.04
CA THR A 88 1.63 -18.83 -44.65
C THR A 88 2.52 -17.93 -45.48
N GLU A 89 2.36 -17.92 -46.81
CA GLU A 89 3.11 -17.02 -47.70
C GLU A 89 2.88 -15.54 -47.34
N TYR A 90 1.64 -15.17 -47.02
CA TYR A 90 1.30 -13.83 -46.55
C TYR A 90 1.96 -13.51 -45.20
N ALA A 91 1.92 -14.45 -44.25
CA ALA A 91 2.49 -14.29 -42.93
C ALA A 91 4.02 -14.17 -42.95
N GLU A 92 4.71 -14.96 -43.79
CA GLU A 92 6.15 -14.87 -44.00
C GLU A 92 6.54 -13.53 -44.62
N LYS A 93 5.78 -13.07 -45.61
CA LYS A 93 6.04 -11.80 -46.30
C LYS A 93 5.88 -10.57 -45.38
N HIS A 94 4.86 -10.57 -44.50
CA HIS A 94 4.46 -9.36 -43.77
C HIS A 94 4.71 -9.42 -42.25
N GLY A 95 4.97 -10.60 -41.68
CA GLY A 95 5.01 -10.84 -40.23
C GLY A 95 6.05 -10.00 -39.49
N ASP A 96 7.27 -9.91 -40.01
CA ASP A 96 8.37 -9.18 -39.35
C ASP A 96 8.12 -7.67 -39.28
N ALA A 97 7.59 -7.08 -40.36
CA ALA A 97 7.23 -5.68 -40.39
C ALA A 97 6.09 -5.37 -39.40
N ALA A 98 5.05 -6.21 -39.38
CA ALA A 98 3.93 -6.05 -38.46
C ALA A 98 4.35 -6.20 -36.99
N LYS A 99 5.19 -7.18 -36.66
CA LYS A 99 5.78 -7.33 -35.33
C LYS A 99 6.53 -6.06 -34.93
N LYS A 100 7.42 -5.54 -35.79
CA LYS A 100 8.17 -4.30 -35.53
C LYS A 100 7.23 -3.12 -35.21
N LEU A 101 6.18 -2.94 -36.00
CA LEU A 101 5.20 -1.87 -35.80
C LEU A 101 4.42 -2.03 -34.49
N LEU A 102 3.90 -3.23 -34.21
CA LEU A 102 3.17 -3.53 -32.98
C LEU A 102 4.06 -3.40 -31.74
N TYR A 103 5.32 -3.84 -31.81
CA TYR A 103 6.29 -3.63 -30.73
C TYR A 103 6.56 -2.15 -30.49
N LYS A 104 6.67 -1.33 -31.54
CA LYS A 104 6.85 0.13 -31.43
C LYS A 104 5.70 0.78 -30.66
N VAL A 105 4.44 0.48 -31.01
CA VAL A 105 3.27 1.08 -30.34
C VAL A 105 3.01 0.51 -28.95
N SER A 106 3.45 -0.72 -28.65
CA SER A 106 3.30 -1.35 -27.33
C SER A 106 4.19 -0.76 -26.22
N ARG A 107 5.13 0.14 -26.55
CA ARG A 107 6.10 0.69 -25.56
C ARG A 107 5.49 1.64 -24.54
N GLN A 108 4.32 2.17 -24.83
CA GLN A 108 3.60 3.08 -23.95
C GLN A 108 2.46 2.28 -23.33
N SER A 109 2.28 2.29 -22.01
CA SER A 109 1.24 1.54 -21.32
C SER A 109 -0.14 1.99 -21.82
N ARG A 110 -0.67 1.31 -22.83
CA ARG A 110 -1.91 1.64 -23.53
C ARG A 110 -2.74 0.39 -23.78
N ASP A 111 -4.02 0.56 -24.06
CA ASP A 111 -4.90 -0.53 -24.45
C ASP A 111 -4.74 -0.90 -25.93
N VAL A 112 -5.10 -2.13 -26.29
CA VAL A 112 -5.22 -2.56 -27.69
C VAL A 112 -6.55 -3.25 -27.98
N TYR A 113 -7.17 -2.85 -29.08
CA TYR A 113 -8.40 -3.41 -29.61
C TYR A 113 -8.15 -3.96 -31.01
N VAL A 114 -8.46 -5.23 -31.24
CA VAL A 114 -8.34 -5.88 -32.55
C VAL A 114 -9.74 -6.23 -33.06
N ALA A 115 -10.20 -5.48 -34.06
CA ALA A 115 -11.50 -5.62 -34.71
C ALA A 115 -11.32 -6.01 -36.18
N LEU A 116 -10.89 -7.24 -36.41
CA LEU A 116 -10.64 -7.83 -37.72
C LEU A 116 -11.76 -8.78 -38.12
N SER A 117 -12.04 -8.88 -39.43
CA SER A 117 -12.88 -9.97 -39.95
C SER A 117 -12.14 -11.32 -39.87
N ASN A 118 -12.86 -12.43 -39.85
CA ASN A 118 -12.27 -13.77 -39.63
C ASN A 118 -11.10 -14.13 -40.55
N ASP A 119 -11.10 -13.72 -41.82
CA ASP A 119 -9.98 -13.99 -42.74
C ASP A 119 -8.74 -13.16 -42.39
N TYR A 120 -8.94 -11.88 -42.06
CA TYR A 120 -7.88 -10.99 -41.59
C TYR A 120 -7.35 -11.41 -40.22
N LEU A 121 -8.21 -11.92 -39.34
CA LEU A 121 -7.83 -12.40 -38.02
C LEU A 121 -6.95 -13.65 -38.11
N ALA A 122 -7.27 -14.59 -39.01
CA ALA A 122 -6.42 -15.75 -39.27
C ALA A 122 -5.03 -15.35 -39.78
N ALA A 123 -4.97 -14.39 -40.72
CA ALA A 123 -3.71 -13.84 -41.20
C ALA A 123 -2.92 -13.13 -40.09
N PHE A 124 -3.59 -12.34 -39.25
CA PHE A 124 -2.99 -11.65 -38.10
C PHE A 124 -2.39 -12.62 -37.08
N ASP A 125 -3.14 -13.67 -36.72
CA ASP A 125 -2.66 -14.69 -35.79
C ASP A 125 -1.39 -15.39 -36.35
N LEU A 126 -1.42 -15.80 -37.63
CA LEU A 126 -0.28 -16.48 -38.24
C LEU A 126 0.94 -15.57 -38.39
N MET A 127 0.75 -14.30 -38.80
CA MET A 127 1.81 -13.29 -38.88
C MET A 127 2.56 -13.12 -37.55
N LEU A 128 1.86 -13.26 -36.42
CA LEU A 128 2.43 -13.10 -35.10
C LEU A 128 3.04 -14.39 -34.54
N GLY A 129 2.92 -15.52 -35.23
CA GLY A 129 3.41 -16.82 -34.77
C GLY A 129 2.35 -17.62 -34.01
N GLY A 130 1.08 -17.51 -34.40
CA GLY A 130 -0.04 -18.21 -33.79
C GLY A 130 -0.45 -17.64 -32.44
N GLU A 131 -1.21 -18.42 -31.68
CA GLU A 131 -1.80 -17.98 -30.40
C GLU A 131 -0.74 -17.57 -29.38
N GLU A 132 0.37 -18.31 -29.27
CA GLU A 132 1.46 -17.98 -28.36
C GLU A 132 2.10 -16.62 -28.68
N GLY A 133 2.37 -16.38 -29.97
CA GLY A 133 2.93 -15.12 -30.44
C GLY A 133 2.00 -13.93 -30.20
N VAL A 134 0.69 -14.12 -30.39
CA VAL A 134 -0.33 -13.14 -30.04
C VAL A 134 -0.32 -12.85 -28.54
N GLN A 135 -0.36 -13.88 -27.68
CA GLN A 135 -0.35 -13.70 -26.23
C GLN A 135 0.90 -12.96 -25.74
N LYS A 136 2.08 -13.28 -26.30
CA LYS A 136 3.34 -12.60 -26.00
C LYS A 136 3.29 -11.11 -26.34
N LEU A 137 2.69 -10.76 -27.48
CA LEU A 137 2.50 -9.37 -27.86
C LEU A 137 1.48 -8.66 -26.95
N LEU A 138 0.32 -9.28 -26.71
CA LEU A 138 -0.75 -8.71 -25.90
C LEU A 138 -0.31 -8.43 -24.46
N GLY A 139 0.61 -9.22 -23.92
CA GLY A 139 1.20 -8.98 -22.59
C GLY A 139 2.00 -7.70 -22.43
N ARG A 140 2.29 -7.01 -23.54
CA ARG A 140 2.95 -5.70 -23.52
C ARG A 140 1.97 -4.54 -23.36
N PHE A 141 0.69 -4.76 -23.61
CA PHE A 141 -0.35 -3.74 -23.47
C PHE A 141 -0.90 -3.69 -22.04
N GLN A 142 -1.56 -2.59 -21.68
CA GLN A 142 -2.23 -2.46 -20.39
C GLN A 142 -3.45 -3.39 -20.32
N ASN A 143 -4.39 -3.18 -21.24
CA ASN A 143 -5.51 -4.09 -21.48
C ASN A 143 -5.56 -4.49 -22.96
N HIS A 144 -6.22 -5.60 -23.25
CA HIS A 144 -6.38 -6.05 -24.63
C HIS A 144 -7.73 -6.72 -24.89
N TYR A 145 -8.26 -6.50 -26.09
CA TYR A 145 -9.45 -7.15 -26.60
C TYR A 145 -9.25 -7.56 -28.06
N ILE A 146 -9.59 -8.81 -28.39
CA ILE A 146 -9.63 -9.30 -29.77
C ILE A 146 -11.04 -9.79 -30.06
N SER A 147 -11.66 -9.26 -31.11
CA SER A 147 -12.98 -9.64 -31.59
C SER A 147 -12.99 -11.03 -32.24
N ARG A 148 -12.83 -12.09 -31.43
CA ARG A 148 -12.83 -13.49 -31.89
C ARG A 148 -14.26 -14.04 -32.04
N GLY A 149 -14.46 -14.91 -33.03
CA GLY A 149 -15.68 -15.71 -33.17
C GLY A 149 -16.94 -14.92 -33.50
N HIS A 150 -16.81 -13.81 -34.22
CA HIS A 150 -17.97 -13.06 -34.70
C HIS A 150 -18.62 -13.75 -35.90
N THR A 151 -19.96 -13.79 -35.97
CA THR A 151 -20.71 -14.55 -36.99
C THR A 151 -20.88 -13.80 -38.32
N GLY A 152 -20.54 -12.52 -38.36
CA GLY A 152 -20.63 -11.70 -39.56
C GLY A 152 -20.22 -10.25 -39.33
N ILE A 153 -20.39 -9.41 -40.35
CA ILE A 153 -20.00 -8.00 -40.30
C ILE A 153 -20.86 -7.18 -39.32
N GLY A 154 -22.12 -7.57 -39.12
CA GLY A 154 -23.02 -6.92 -38.16
C GLY A 154 -22.52 -7.05 -36.72
N ASP A 155 -22.14 -8.27 -36.31
CA ASP A 155 -21.57 -8.53 -34.97
C ASP A 155 -20.23 -7.79 -34.78
N LEU A 156 -19.35 -7.83 -35.78
CA LEU A 156 -18.08 -7.08 -35.75
C LEU A 156 -18.29 -5.57 -35.58
N ARG A 157 -19.26 -4.99 -36.31
CA ARG A 157 -19.63 -3.58 -36.15
C ARG A 157 -20.17 -3.31 -34.76
N GLY A 158 -21.05 -4.16 -34.22
CA GLY A 158 -21.57 -4.03 -32.87
C GLY A 158 -20.47 -4.04 -31.79
N ARG A 159 -19.46 -4.90 -31.93
CA ARG A 159 -18.27 -4.93 -31.06
C ARG A 159 -17.44 -3.66 -31.17
N LEU A 160 -17.20 -3.18 -32.39
CA LEU A 160 -16.47 -1.93 -32.61
C LEU A 160 -17.23 -0.71 -32.09
N THR A 161 -18.57 -0.68 -32.19
CA THR A 161 -19.39 0.36 -31.54
C THR A 161 -19.19 0.37 -30.02
N ARG A 162 -19.10 -0.80 -29.36
CA ARG A 162 -18.79 -0.90 -27.92
C ARG A 162 -17.40 -0.35 -27.59
N ILE A 163 -16.40 -0.65 -28.42
CA ILE A 163 -15.03 -0.13 -28.27
C ILE A 163 -15.02 1.39 -28.38
N ILE A 164 -15.66 1.94 -29.43
CA ILE A 164 -15.78 3.39 -29.64
C ILE A 164 -16.40 4.04 -28.40
N LYS A 165 -17.56 3.54 -27.94
CA LYS A 165 -18.25 4.07 -26.76
C LYS A 165 -17.37 4.03 -25.51
N ASN A 166 -16.65 2.93 -25.27
CA ASN A 166 -15.77 2.80 -24.11
C ASN A 166 -14.65 3.86 -24.11
N VAL A 167 -14.05 4.12 -25.27
CA VAL A 167 -12.97 5.10 -25.40
C VAL A 167 -13.48 6.54 -25.35
N THR A 168 -14.64 6.83 -25.93
CA THR A 168 -15.19 8.21 -25.96
C THR A 168 -15.84 8.64 -24.65
N THR A 169 -16.38 7.71 -23.86
CA THR A 169 -17.20 8.05 -22.69
C THR A 169 -16.37 8.18 -21.41
N ASN A 170 -15.15 7.61 -21.39
CA ASN A 170 -14.24 7.54 -20.24
C ASN A 170 -14.93 7.34 -18.87
N SER A 171 -15.98 6.50 -18.83
CA SER A 171 -16.74 6.26 -17.61
C SER A 171 -16.00 5.28 -16.71
N GLN A 172 -15.98 5.57 -15.41
CA GLN A 172 -15.58 4.57 -14.42
C GLN A 172 -16.48 3.33 -14.53
N PHE A 173 -15.87 2.16 -14.44
CA PHE A 173 -16.55 0.88 -14.45
C PHE A 173 -16.48 0.29 -13.05
N PRO A 174 -17.50 0.50 -12.20
CA PRO A 174 -17.46 0.03 -10.82
C PRO A 174 -17.49 -1.50 -10.79
N ILE A 175 -16.62 -2.10 -9.97
CA ILE A 175 -16.54 -3.54 -9.75
C ILE A 175 -16.83 -3.80 -8.28
N THR A 176 -17.74 -4.73 -8.02
CA THR A 176 -18.02 -5.22 -6.67
C THR A 176 -17.00 -6.29 -6.30
N ASN A 177 -16.19 -6.02 -5.29
CA ASN A 177 -15.09 -6.88 -4.87
C ASN A 177 -15.48 -7.62 -3.58
N PHE A 178 -15.82 -8.90 -3.68
CA PHE A 178 -16.14 -9.72 -2.51
C PHE A 178 -14.87 -10.27 -1.88
N ARG A 179 -14.58 -9.90 -0.63
CA ARG A 179 -13.51 -10.51 0.17
C ARG A 179 -13.89 -11.93 0.53
N SER A 180 -13.61 -12.85 -0.38
CA SER A 180 -14.08 -14.23 -0.34
C SER A 180 -13.27 -15.12 0.61
N GLY A 181 -13.94 -16.12 1.16
CA GLY A 181 -13.32 -17.10 2.06
C GLY A 181 -13.35 -16.71 3.54
N VAL A 182 -14.27 -15.82 3.93
CA VAL A 182 -14.53 -15.54 5.36
C VAL A 182 -15.11 -16.78 6.03
N ALA A 183 -14.38 -17.30 7.02
CA ALA A 183 -14.67 -18.53 7.73
C ALA A 183 -14.49 -18.41 9.27
N ASN A 184 -13.98 -17.28 9.77
CA ASN A 184 -13.78 -17.03 11.21
C ASN A 184 -13.99 -15.55 11.58
N PHE A 185 -14.15 -15.26 12.87
CA PHE A 185 -14.40 -13.91 13.39
C PHE A 185 -13.31 -12.86 13.08
N PRO A 186 -12.01 -13.17 13.16
CA PRO A 186 -10.97 -12.22 12.79
C PRO A 186 -11.12 -11.67 11.36
N GLU A 187 -11.71 -12.45 10.45
CA GLU A 187 -11.95 -12.04 9.07
C GLU A 187 -13.09 -11.02 8.90
N LEU A 188 -13.85 -10.74 9.95
CA LEU A 188 -14.74 -9.58 9.97
C LEU A 188 -13.98 -8.24 9.95
N GLY A 189 -12.65 -8.25 10.05
CA GLY A 189 -11.83 -7.06 9.78
C GLY A 189 -12.05 -6.49 8.38
N TYR A 190 -12.48 -7.30 7.40
CA TYR A 190 -12.88 -6.81 6.08
C TYR A 190 -14.13 -5.93 6.15
N LEU A 191 -15.11 -6.29 6.98
CA LEU A 191 -16.31 -5.46 7.19
C LEU A 191 -15.92 -4.15 7.85
N ALA A 192 -15.04 -4.21 8.84
CA ALA A 192 -14.54 -3.01 9.51
C ALA A 192 -13.77 -2.08 8.55
N ALA A 193 -13.15 -2.65 7.52
CA ALA A 193 -12.53 -1.93 6.41
C ALA A 193 -13.51 -1.42 5.32
N GLY A 194 -14.82 -1.64 5.47
CA GLY A 194 -15.83 -1.23 4.49
C GLY A 194 -15.90 -2.11 3.24
N CYS A 195 -15.33 -3.32 3.27
CA CYS A 195 -15.38 -4.24 2.13
C CYS A 195 -16.68 -5.04 2.06
N ASP A 196 -17.09 -5.40 0.84
CA ASP A 196 -18.08 -6.45 0.62
C ASP A 196 -17.48 -7.85 0.92
N ILE A 197 -18.30 -8.77 1.41
CA ILE A 197 -17.82 -10.05 1.98
C ILE A 197 -18.27 -11.25 1.15
N GLY A 198 -17.38 -12.22 1.01
CA GLY A 198 -17.71 -13.55 0.48
C GLY A 198 -17.51 -14.64 1.53
N ALA A 199 -18.56 -15.43 1.78
CA ALA A 199 -18.55 -16.61 2.64
C ALA A 199 -19.05 -17.85 1.88
N SER A 200 -18.98 -19.02 2.51
CA SER A 200 -19.43 -20.29 1.91
C SER A 200 -20.25 -21.10 2.91
N LEU A 201 -21.32 -21.74 2.44
CA LEU A 201 -22.14 -22.66 3.23
C LEU A 201 -21.35 -23.84 3.82
N ALA A 202 -20.17 -24.17 3.26
CA ALA A 202 -19.27 -25.19 3.82
C ALA A 202 -18.66 -24.78 5.18
N HIS A 203 -18.58 -23.48 5.45
CA HIS A 203 -17.98 -22.91 6.66
C HIS A 203 -19.01 -22.24 7.57
N THR A 204 -20.04 -21.61 6.99
CA THR A 204 -21.06 -20.83 7.70
C THR A 204 -22.46 -21.17 7.21
N ASN A 205 -23.22 -21.90 8.01
CA ASN A 205 -24.62 -22.26 7.77
C ASN A 205 -25.38 -22.29 9.11
N ARG A 206 -26.66 -22.67 9.11
CA ARG A 206 -27.46 -22.66 10.35
C ARG A 206 -26.98 -23.65 11.42
N ALA A 207 -26.25 -24.70 11.05
CA ALA A 207 -25.73 -25.71 11.97
C ALA A 207 -24.25 -25.51 12.35
N LYS A 208 -23.45 -24.87 11.48
CA LYS A 208 -22.01 -24.69 11.64
C LYS A 208 -21.63 -23.23 11.44
N GLY A 209 -20.95 -22.64 12.43
CA GLY A 209 -20.55 -21.23 12.36
C GLY A 209 -21.74 -20.27 12.40
N SER A 210 -22.80 -20.61 13.14
CA SER A 210 -24.06 -19.84 13.24
C SER A 210 -23.86 -18.40 13.73
N ASP A 211 -22.93 -18.18 14.66
CA ASP A 211 -22.65 -16.84 15.20
C ASP A 211 -21.96 -15.97 14.15
N LEU A 212 -21.04 -16.56 13.38
CA LEU A 212 -20.40 -15.89 12.25
C LEU A 212 -21.42 -15.59 11.15
N LEU A 213 -22.29 -16.56 10.82
CA LEU A 213 -23.40 -16.32 9.88
C LEU A 213 -24.26 -15.15 10.34
N SER A 214 -24.62 -15.09 11.62
CA SER A 214 -25.43 -13.99 12.17
C SER A 214 -24.73 -12.63 12.02
N ALA A 215 -23.41 -12.56 12.28
CA ALA A 215 -22.62 -11.35 12.06
C ALA A 215 -22.61 -10.93 10.57
N LEU A 216 -22.41 -11.89 9.65
CA LEU A 216 -22.44 -11.65 8.21
C LEU A 216 -23.82 -11.16 7.73
N LEU A 217 -24.89 -11.76 8.24
CA LEU A 217 -26.27 -11.36 7.91
C LEU A 217 -26.59 -9.96 8.45
N ASN A 218 -26.11 -9.59 9.64
CA ASN A 218 -26.27 -8.25 10.18
C ASN A 218 -25.51 -7.20 9.33
N ALA A 219 -24.36 -7.55 8.79
CA ALA A 219 -23.58 -6.68 7.91
C ALA A 219 -24.31 -6.29 6.62
N THR A 220 -25.30 -7.08 6.19
CA THR A 220 -26.11 -6.78 4.99
C THR A 220 -26.94 -5.50 5.09
N ASN A 221 -26.98 -4.86 6.26
CA ASN A 221 -27.58 -3.53 6.42
C ASN A 221 -26.80 -2.44 5.65
N SER A 222 -25.48 -2.60 5.51
CA SER A 222 -24.59 -1.61 4.89
C SER A 222 -23.68 -2.19 3.80
N SER A 223 -23.42 -3.50 3.81
CA SER A 223 -22.48 -4.16 2.89
C SER A 223 -23.17 -5.26 2.08
N ARG A 224 -22.54 -5.69 0.98
CA ARG A 224 -23.02 -6.85 0.21
C ARG A 224 -22.38 -8.14 0.73
N LEU A 225 -23.16 -9.21 0.65
CA LEU A 225 -22.75 -10.56 1.05
C LEU A 225 -22.87 -11.50 -0.14
N PHE A 226 -21.77 -12.10 -0.56
CA PHE A 226 -21.75 -13.24 -1.47
C PHE A 226 -21.69 -14.53 -0.66
N LEU A 227 -22.61 -15.46 -0.93
CA LEU A 227 -22.70 -16.74 -0.22
C LEU A 227 -22.60 -17.89 -1.22
N ASP A 228 -21.40 -18.44 -1.33
CA ASP A 228 -21.10 -19.60 -2.15
C ASP A 228 -21.76 -20.87 -1.58
N ASN A 229 -22.20 -21.76 -2.46
CA ASN A 229 -22.79 -23.05 -2.09
C ASN A 229 -21.73 -24.04 -1.57
N GLY A 230 -20.43 -23.78 -1.82
CA GLY A 230 -19.33 -24.58 -1.33
C GLY A 230 -19.06 -25.86 -2.14
N ILE A 231 -19.61 -25.96 -3.36
CA ILE A 231 -19.43 -27.13 -4.26
C ILE A 231 -17.97 -27.52 -4.38
N ILE A 232 -17.06 -26.56 -4.67
CA ILE A 232 -15.64 -26.85 -4.87
C ILE A 232 -15.01 -27.45 -3.61
N THR A 233 -15.38 -26.95 -2.43
CA THR A 233 -14.86 -27.47 -1.15
C THR A 233 -15.35 -28.90 -0.92
N MET A 234 -16.64 -29.16 -1.16
CA MET A 234 -17.24 -30.49 -1.00
C MET A 234 -16.71 -31.52 -2.01
N VAL A 235 -16.49 -31.11 -3.27
CA VAL A 235 -15.86 -31.95 -4.30
C VAL A 235 -14.43 -32.33 -3.89
N ASN A 236 -13.64 -31.41 -3.34
CA ASN A 236 -12.29 -31.75 -2.84
C ASN A 236 -12.32 -32.72 -1.65
N GLU A 237 -13.41 -32.78 -0.89
CA GLU A 237 -13.63 -33.73 0.20
C GLU A 237 -14.25 -35.07 -0.27
N GLY A 238 -14.49 -35.24 -1.58
CA GLY A 238 -15.11 -36.44 -2.14
C GLY A 238 -16.59 -36.61 -1.80
N LYS A 239 -17.29 -35.54 -1.41
CA LYS A 239 -18.71 -35.56 -1.03
C LYS A 239 -19.58 -35.09 -2.19
N GLN A 240 -20.72 -35.75 -2.40
CA GLN A 240 -21.79 -35.23 -3.27
C GLN A 240 -22.51 -34.07 -2.59
N ILE A 241 -22.85 -33.03 -3.36
CA ILE A 241 -23.65 -31.91 -2.87
C ILE A 241 -25.11 -32.32 -2.80
N ASP A 242 -25.68 -32.19 -1.61
CA ASP A 242 -27.12 -32.23 -1.43
C ASP A 242 -27.72 -30.89 -1.90
N THR A 243 -28.21 -30.88 -3.13
CA THR A 243 -28.82 -29.69 -3.74
C THR A 243 -30.09 -29.24 -3.01
N ASP A 244 -30.86 -30.18 -2.45
CA ASP A 244 -32.07 -29.87 -1.69
C ASP A 244 -31.69 -29.11 -0.41
N TRP A 245 -30.67 -29.60 0.32
CA TRP A 245 -30.12 -28.93 1.51
C TRP A 245 -29.61 -27.50 1.20
N VAL A 246 -28.87 -27.32 0.09
CA VAL A 246 -28.35 -25.98 -0.30
C VAL A 246 -29.49 -24.98 -0.47
N PHE A 247 -30.54 -25.35 -1.20
CA PHE A 247 -31.67 -24.46 -1.39
C PHE A 247 -32.48 -24.24 -0.11
N ASP A 248 -32.58 -25.25 0.77
CA ASP A 248 -33.22 -25.11 2.08
C ASP A 248 -32.48 -24.09 2.97
N GLU A 249 -31.15 -24.14 3.00
CA GLU A 249 -30.33 -23.15 3.69
C GLU A 249 -30.50 -21.75 3.08
N TYR A 250 -30.44 -21.62 1.76
CA TYR A 250 -30.66 -20.32 1.10
C TYR A 250 -32.05 -19.75 1.38
N GLU A 251 -33.11 -20.55 1.28
CA GLU A 251 -34.46 -20.07 1.59
C GLU A 251 -34.59 -19.65 3.05
N ALA A 252 -34.05 -20.42 3.99
CA ALA A 252 -34.09 -20.08 5.40
C ALA A 252 -33.35 -18.77 5.69
N ILE A 253 -32.16 -18.59 5.12
CA ILE A 253 -31.36 -17.37 5.25
C ILE A 253 -32.09 -16.18 4.64
N ILE A 254 -32.55 -16.28 3.40
CA ILE A 254 -33.20 -15.15 2.71
C ILE A 254 -34.54 -14.78 3.35
N ASN A 255 -35.29 -15.75 3.89
CA ASN A 255 -36.55 -15.48 4.57
C ASN A 255 -36.38 -14.87 5.97
N SER A 256 -35.22 -15.02 6.61
CA SER A 256 -34.96 -14.37 7.91
C SER A 256 -34.57 -12.89 7.78
N LEU A 257 -34.21 -12.43 6.58
CA LEU A 257 -33.76 -11.07 6.31
C LEU A 257 -34.91 -10.12 5.94
N LYS A 258 -34.76 -8.84 6.29
CA LYS A 258 -35.62 -7.77 5.77
C LYS A 258 -35.44 -7.65 4.25
N PRO A 259 -36.46 -7.19 3.48
CA PRO A 259 -36.35 -7.08 2.02
C PRO A 259 -35.16 -6.24 1.53
N ARG A 260 -34.77 -5.18 2.27
CA ARG A 260 -33.59 -4.35 1.94
C ARG A 260 -32.28 -5.13 2.12
N GLN A 261 -32.17 -5.92 3.18
CA GLN A 261 -31.01 -6.75 3.47
C GLN A 261 -30.89 -7.92 2.49
N ALA A 262 -31.99 -8.61 2.19
CA ALA A 262 -32.02 -9.73 1.25
C ALA A 262 -31.49 -9.35 -0.15
N LYS A 263 -31.76 -8.12 -0.62
CA LYS A 263 -31.24 -7.59 -1.89
C LYS A 263 -29.72 -7.43 -1.94
N ASN A 264 -29.07 -7.33 -0.78
CA ASN A 264 -27.62 -7.25 -0.65
C ASN A 264 -26.96 -8.63 -0.59
N VAL A 265 -27.73 -9.71 -0.61
CA VAL A 265 -27.21 -11.08 -0.64
C VAL A 265 -27.16 -11.59 -2.07
N SER A 266 -26.02 -12.15 -2.46
CA SER A 266 -25.80 -12.88 -3.70
C SER A 266 -25.61 -14.36 -3.40
N ILE A 267 -26.37 -15.24 -4.03
CA ILE A 267 -26.28 -16.71 -3.86
C ILE A 267 -25.95 -17.39 -5.18
N VAL A 268 -25.35 -18.58 -5.11
CA VAL A 268 -24.93 -19.34 -6.29
C VAL A 268 -25.83 -20.56 -6.47
N VAL A 269 -26.50 -20.66 -7.61
CA VAL A 269 -27.27 -21.86 -7.97
C VAL A 269 -26.32 -23.07 -7.95
N PRO A 270 -26.61 -24.12 -7.16
CA PRO A 270 -25.80 -25.32 -7.19
C PRO A 270 -25.93 -26.02 -8.54
N ASP A 271 -24.84 -26.60 -9.03
CA ASP A 271 -24.76 -27.22 -10.35
C ASP A 271 -23.77 -28.39 -10.38
N ASP A 272 -23.67 -29.02 -11.56
CA ASP A 272 -22.63 -29.98 -11.87
C ASP A 272 -21.58 -29.32 -12.76
N VAL A 273 -20.35 -29.23 -12.27
CA VAL A 273 -19.23 -28.57 -12.97
C VAL A 273 -18.63 -29.42 -14.09
N PHE A 274 -18.99 -30.70 -14.17
CA PHE A 274 -18.44 -31.67 -15.11
C PHE A 274 -19.45 -32.11 -16.18
N ASP A 275 -20.75 -32.03 -15.88
CA ASP A 275 -21.83 -32.42 -16.80
C ASP A 275 -22.83 -31.30 -17.04
N ASN A 276 -22.79 -30.75 -18.26
CA ASN A 276 -23.69 -29.67 -18.70
C ASN A 276 -25.18 -30.09 -18.73
N GLN A 277 -25.50 -31.37 -18.96
CA GLN A 277 -26.88 -31.84 -18.94
C GLN A 277 -27.36 -31.98 -17.49
N ALA A 278 -26.54 -32.54 -16.61
CA ALA A 278 -26.87 -32.62 -15.19
C ALA A 278 -27.07 -31.22 -14.58
N ALA A 279 -26.22 -30.25 -14.95
CA ALA A 279 -26.40 -28.85 -14.55
C ALA A 279 -27.75 -28.28 -15.01
N LEU A 280 -28.18 -28.56 -16.25
CA LEU A 280 -29.48 -28.16 -16.78
C LEU A 280 -30.64 -28.85 -16.07
N ASP A 281 -30.51 -30.13 -15.75
CA ASP A 281 -31.53 -30.90 -15.04
C ASP A 281 -31.74 -30.35 -13.61
N ILE A 282 -30.67 -29.92 -12.95
CA ILE A 282 -30.74 -29.23 -11.64
C ILE A 282 -31.54 -27.92 -11.78
N VAL A 283 -31.25 -27.11 -12.79
CA VAL A 283 -32.00 -25.85 -13.03
C VAL A 283 -33.47 -26.13 -13.32
N HIS A 284 -33.80 -27.15 -14.10
CA HIS A 284 -35.19 -27.56 -14.33
C HIS A 284 -35.89 -28.01 -13.04
N LYS A 285 -35.25 -28.89 -12.26
CA LYS A 285 -35.80 -29.41 -10.99
C LYS A 285 -36.13 -28.26 -10.03
N TYR A 286 -35.26 -27.26 -9.94
CA TYR A 286 -35.35 -26.19 -8.94
C TYR A 286 -35.82 -24.83 -9.48
N ALA A 287 -36.26 -24.74 -10.74
CA ALA A 287 -36.71 -23.48 -11.34
C ALA A 287 -37.71 -22.70 -10.46
N PRO A 288 -38.74 -23.31 -9.83
CA PRO A 288 -39.64 -22.58 -8.94
C PRO A 288 -38.94 -21.92 -7.74
N ARG A 289 -37.97 -22.62 -7.13
CA ARG A 289 -37.20 -22.14 -5.98
C ARG A 289 -36.24 -21.03 -6.39
N ILE A 290 -35.52 -21.22 -7.51
CA ILE A 290 -34.62 -20.23 -8.11
C ILE A 290 -35.39 -18.93 -8.42
N MET A 291 -36.56 -19.03 -9.07
CA MET A 291 -37.38 -17.86 -9.40
C MET A 291 -37.90 -17.12 -8.16
N LYS A 292 -38.25 -17.85 -7.09
CA LYS A 292 -38.68 -17.28 -5.80
C LYS A 292 -37.53 -16.52 -5.13
N LEU A 293 -36.32 -17.11 -5.10
CA LEU A 293 -35.13 -16.48 -4.54
C LEU A 293 -34.71 -15.24 -5.35
N ALA A 294 -34.71 -15.33 -6.68
CA ALA A 294 -34.42 -14.22 -7.59
C ALA A 294 -35.44 -13.06 -7.53
N ALA A 295 -36.51 -13.18 -6.76
CA ALA A 295 -37.42 -12.06 -6.45
C ALA A 295 -36.98 -11.27 -5.21
N LYS A 296 -36.10 -11.83 -4.39
CA LYS A 296 -35.71 -11.32 -3.07
C LYS A 296 -34.22 -10.96 -2.99
N CYS A 297 -33.36 -11.73 -3.64
CA CYS A 297 -31.90 -11.58 -3.62
C CYS A 297 -31.29 -11.68 -5.02
N ASP A 298 -29.97 -11.45 -5.14
CA ASP A 298 -29.23 -11.60 -6.39
C ASP A 298 -28.87 -13.09 -6.56
N VAL A 299 -29.31 -13.70 -7.66
CA VAL A 299 -29.07 -15.13 -7.92
C VAL A 299 -28.09 -15.27 -9.07
N ILE A 300 -27.00 -15.98 -8.81
CA ILE A 300 -25.92 -16.24 -9.74
C ILE A 300 -26.11 -17.62 -10.34
N LEU A 301 -26.24 -17.67 -11.66
CA LEU A 301 -26.37 -18.91 -12.44
C LEU A 301 -25.03 -19.20 -13.11
N PRO A 302 -24.25 -20.19 -12.65
CA PRO A 302 -23.01 -20.55 -13.33
C PRO A 302 -23.31 -21.18 -14.69
N ILE A 303 -22.51 -20.80 -15.70
CA ILE A 303 -22.51 -21.43 -17.01
C ILE A 303 -21.11 -21.97 -17.25
N HIS A 304 -21.00 -23.29 -17.35
CA HIS A 304 -19.72 -23.97 -17.59
C HIS A 304 -19.38 -24.07 -19.06
N ARG A 305 -18.14 -24.51 -19.33
CA ARG A 305 -17.65 -24.75 -20.68
C ARG A 305 -18.49 -25.85 -21.33
N SER A 306 -19.01 -25.57 -22.51
CA SER A 306 -19.74 -26.55 -23.33
C SER A 306 -19.35 -26.40 -24.80
N GLU A 307 -19.70 -27.40 -25.61
CA GLU A 307 -19.44 -27.37 -27.06
C GLU A 307 -20.13 -26.17 -27.73
N ASP A 308 -21.37 -25.89 -27.34
CA ASP A 308 -22.10 -24.67 -27.72
C ASP A 308 -22.57 -23.92 -26.46
N ILE A 309 -21.71 -23.02 -26.00
CA ILE A 309 -21.96 -22.24 -24.78
C ILE A 309 -23.17 -21.32 -24.89
N LYS A 310 -23.48 -20.85 -26.10
CA LYS A 310 -24.64 -19.99 -26.34
C LYS A 310 -25.92 -20.80 -26.19
N LYS A 311 -25.99 -21.95 -26.84
CA LYS A 311 -27.15 -22.85 -26.74
C LYS A 311 -27.35 -23.30 -25.30
N HIS A 312 -26.29 -23.71 -24.61
CA HIS A 312 -26.37 -24.13 -23.22
C HIS A 312 -26.93 -23.02 -22.31
N ALA A 313 -26.40 -21.80 -22.40
CA ALA A 313 -26.90 -20.67 -21.63
C ALA A 313 -28.36 -20.30 -21.96
N MET A 314 -28.76 -20.40 -23.23
CA MET A 314 -30.16 -20.18 -23.64
C MET A 314 -31.09 -21.24 -23.05
N SER A 315 -30.71 -22.53 -23.06
CA SER A 315 -31.50 -23.60 -22.44
C SER A 315 -31.62 -23.45 -20.92
N MET A 316 -30.53 -23.07 -20.23
CA MET A 316 -30.54 -22.78 -18.79
C MET A 316 -31.50 -21.62 -18.47
N MET A 317 -31.47 -20.55 -19.26
CA MET A 317 -32.37 -19.40 -19.08
C MET A 317 -33.80 -19.70 -19.50
N GLU A 318 -34.02 -20.58 -20.48
CA GLU A 318 -35.34 -21.06 -20.88
C GLU A 318 -36.04 -21.81 -19.74
N ALA A 319 -35.30 -22.67 -19.03
CA ALA A 319 -35.79 -23.35 -17.82
C ALA A 319 -36.25 -22.36 -16.73
N LEU A 320 -35.65 -21.17 -16.68
CA LEU A 320 -36.02 -20.06 -15.80
C LEU A 320 -37.00 -19.08 -16.45
N GLY A 321 -37.60 -19.44 -17.58
CA GLY A 321 -38.58 -18.63 -18.30
C GLY A 321 -38.04 -17.31 -18.85
N TYR A 322 -36.72 -17.21 -19.06
CA TYR A 322 -35.98 -15.99 -19.45
C TYR A 322 -36.16 -14.82 -18.48
N ARG A 323 -36.27 -15.11 -17.19
CA ARG A 323 -36.38 -14.12 -16.12
C ARG A 323 -35.22 -13.10 -16.15
N LYS A 324 -35.55 -11.81 -16.08
CA LYS A 324 -34.55 -10.73 -15.95
C LYS A 324 -33.91 -10.73 -14.56
N GLY A 325 -32.69 -10.21 -14.48
CA GLY A 325 -31.98 -10.01 -13.22
C GLY A 325 -31.25 -11.23 -12.67
N ILE A 326 -31.26 -12.36 -13.38
CA ILE A 326 -30.34 -13.47 -13.10
C ILE A 326 -28.92 -13.01 -13.46
N ARG A 327 -27.98 -13.13 -12.51
CA ARG A 327 -26.56 -12.80 -12.72
C ARG A 327 -25.86 -13.98 -13.38
N LEU A 328 -25.08 -13.73 -14.42
CA LEU A 328 -24.25 -14.73 -15.05
C LEU A 328 -23.07 -15.09 -14.14
N GLY A 329 -22.92 -16.35 -13.76
CA GLY A 329 -21.73 -16.87 -13.11
C GLY A 329 -20.71 -17.34 -14.15
N VAL A 330 -19.52 -16.76 -14.14
CA VAL A 330 -18.42 -17.10 -15.07
C VAL A 330 -17.30 -17.79 -14.30
N PRO A 331 -17.12 -19.10 -14.47
CA PRO A 331 -15.96 -19.81 -13.92
C PRO A 331 -14.66 -19.24 -14.48
N CYS A 332 -13.75 -18.81 -13.60
CA CYS A 332 -12.41 -18.34 -13.98
C CYS A 332 -11.28 -19.15 -13.32
N LEU A 333 -11.57 -20.24 -12.60
CA LEU A 333 -10.54 -21.03 -11.92
C LEU A 333 -9.77 -21.91 -12.91
N THR A 334 -8.44 -21.85 -12.84
CA THR A 334 -7.52 -22.77 -13.54
C THR A 334 -6.56 -23.35 -12.49
N LYS A 335 -6.52 -24.67 -12.34
CA LYS A 335 -5.58 -25.44 -11.51
C LYS A 335 -4.84 -26.44 -12.40
N LYS A 336 -3.71 -26.96 -11.93
CA LYS A 336 -2.79 -27.82 -12.71
C LYS A 336 -3.50 -28.94 -13.50
N ASP A 337 -4.49 -29.59 -12.88
CA ASP A 337 -5.20 -30.73 -13.46
C ASP A 337 -6.69 -30.45 -13.75
N LEU A 338 -7.16 -29.22 -13.53
CA LEU A 338 -8.56 -28.81 -13.66
C LEU A 338 -8.65 -27.37 -14.19
N ASP A 339 -9.04 -27.21 -15.45
CA ASP A 339 -9.28 -25.90 -16.07
C ASP A 339 -10.77 -25.67 -16.34
N PHE A 340 -11.43 -25.00 -15.39
CA PHE A 340 -12.83 -24.60 -15.52
C PHE A 340 -12.97 -23.23 -16.20
N ALA A 341 -11.88 -22.51 -16.43
CA ALA A 341 -11.96 -21.12 -16.85
C ALA A 341 -12.59 -20.98 -18.25
N LEU A 342 -13.61 -20.13 -18.38
CA LEU A 342 -14.13 -19.77 -19.70
C LEU A 342 -13.12 -18.92 -20.46
N SER A 343 -13.02 -19.12 -21.77
CA SER A 343 -12.21 -18.27 -22.64
C SER A 343 -12.84 -16.88 -22.75
N VAL A 344 -12.05 -15.86 -23.08
CA VAL A 344 -12.58 -14.50 -23.31
C VAL A 344 -13.60 -14.47 -24.45
N LYS A 345 -13.42 -15.34 -25.46
CA LYS A 345 -14.37 -15.53 -26.57
C LYS A 345 -15.73 -16.01 -26.07
N ASP A 346 -15.73 -16.99 -25.17
CA ASP A 346 -16.96 -17.57 -24.61
C ASP A 346 -17.68 -16.56 -23.72
N ILE A 347 -16.94 -15.78 -22.94
CA ILE A 347 -17.50 -14.68 -22.14
C ILE A 347 -18.13 -13.62 -23.06
N ASP A 348 -17.48 -13.22 -24.15
CA ASP A 348 -18.06 -12.29 -25.15
C ASP A 348 -19.36 -12.84 -25.72
N ALA A 349 -19.36 -14.14 -26.05
CA ALA A 349 -20.50 -14.83 -26.62
C ALA A 349 -21.70 -14.83 -25.68
N LEU A 350 -21.48 -15.09 -24.40
CA LEU A 350 -22.52 -15.08 -23.36
C LEU A 350 -23.08 -13.68 -23.11
N LEU A 351 -22.21 -12.68 -22.95
CA LEU A 351 -22.63 -11.29 -22.70
C LEU A 351 -23.31 -10.65 -23.92
N SER A 352 -23.07 -11.18 -25.11
CA SER A 352 -23.74 -10.75 -26.35
C SER A 352 -25.14 -11.34 -26.54
N LEU A 353 -25.56 -12.34 -25.75
CA LEU A 353 -26.88 -12.97 -25.89
C LEU A 353 -28.00 -11.96 -25.61
N LYS A 354 -29.10 -12.11 -26.36
CA LYS A 354 -30.31 -11.27 -26.22
C LYS A 354 -31.44 -12.08 -25.61
N ASN A 355 -32.25 -11.42 -24.80
CA ASN A 355 -33.40 -12.06 -24.18
C ASN A 355 -34.51 -12.22 -25.23
N PRO A 356 -34.94 -13.46 -25.54
CA PRO A 356 -35.93 -13.68 -26.60
C PRO A 356 -37.34 -13.20 -26.24
N LYS A 357 -37.63 -12.97 -24.94
CA LYS A 357 -38.91 -12.42 -24.47
C LYS A 357 -38.90 -10.90 -24.34
N HIS A 358 -37.75 -10.26 -24.45
CA HIS A 358 -37.60 -8.82 -24.23
C HIS A 358 -36.68 -8.22 -25.29
N ASP A 359 -37.29 -7.66 -26.33
CA ASP A 359 -36.55 -7.10 -27.47
C ASP A 359 -35.54 -6.02 -27.03
N GLY A 360 -34.37 -6.03 -27.65
CA GLY A 360 -33.24 -5.14 -27.35
C GLY A 360 -32.50 -5.41 -26.02
N VAL A 361 -33.06 -6.20 -25.10
CA VAL A 361 -32.49 -6.45 -23.77
C VAL A 361 -31.47 -7.58 -23.82
N SER A 362 -30.32 -7.39 -23.17
CA SER A 362 -29.33 -8.46 -23.01
C SER A 362 -29.87 -9.59 -22.14
N LEU A 363 -29.48 -10.82 -22.42
CA LEU A 363 -29.89 -11.98 -21.62
C LEU A 363 -29.36 -11.87 -20.18
N PHE A 364 -28.11 -11.39 -20.05
CA PHE A 364 -27.45 -11.11 -18.78
C PHE A 364 -27.07 -9.63 -18.72
N GLU A 365 -27.59 -8.93 -17.73
CA GLU A 365 -27.26 -7.52 -17.44
C GLU A 365 -26.18 -7.41 -16.35
N LYS A 366 -25.88 -8.54 -15.70
CA LYS A 366 -24.94 -8.65 -14.58
C LYS A 366 -24.08 -9.90 -14.74
N ALA A 367 -22.85 -9.85 -14.27
CA ALA A 367 -22.01 -11.04 -14.14
C ALA A 367 -21.26 -11.08 -12.81
N HIS A 368 -20.91 -12.30 -12.39
CA HIS A 368 -19.98 -12.60 -11.31
C HIS A 368 -18.85 -13.47 -11.85
N PHE A 369 -17.60 -13.08 -11.63
CA PHE A 369 -16.45 -13.88 -12.05
C PHE A 369 -15.85 -14.65 -10.88
N PHE A 370 -16.03 -15.98 -10.90
CA PHE A 370 -15.60 -16.87 -9.83
C PHE A 370 -14.10 -17.12 -9.84
N GLY A 371 -13.47 -17.10 -8.66
CA GLY A 371 -12.06 -17.41 -8.48
C GLY A 371 -11.11 -16.40 -9.12
N MET A 372 -11.59 -15.19 -9.39
CA MET A 372 -10.75 -14.06 -9.75
C MET A 372 -10.28 -13.34 -8.47
N SER A 373 -9.31 -12.43 -8.58
CA SER A 373 -8.90 -11.50 -7.53
C SER A 373 -7.88 -10.49 -8.08
N GLU A 374 -7.56 -9.47 -7.29
CA GLU A 374 -6.49 -8.50 -7.54
C GLU A 374 -5.09 -9.14 -7.69
N ALA A 375 -4.86 -10.33 -7.12
CA ALA A 375 -3.61 -11.09 -7.29
C ALA A 375 -3.61 -11.95 -8.56
N THR A 376 -4.71 -12.00 -9.31
CA THR A 376 -4.78 -12.75 -10.58
C THR A 376 -3.85 -12.10 -11.59
N GLY A 377 -3.04 -12.92 -12.26
CA GLY A 377 -2.10 -12.45 -13.27
C GLY A 377 -2.77 -11.56 -14.32
N LYS A 378 -2.11 -10.44 -14.65
CA LYS A 378 -2.63 -9.38 -15.55
C LYS A 378 -3.23 -9.94 -16.84
N MET A 379 -2.57 -10.92 -17.46
CA MET A 379 -3.01 -11.57 -18.71
C MET A 379 -4.35 -12.28 -18.60
N LYS A 380 -4.73 -12.73 -17.41
CA LYS A 380 -6.00 -13.41 -17.17
C LYS A 380 -7.08 -12.44 -16.71
N LEU A 381 -6.72 -11.52 -15.83
CA LEU A 381 -7.65 -10.56 -15.21
C LEU A 381 -8.13 -9.50 -16.20
N GLN A 382 -7.20 -8.76 -16.81
CA GLN A 382 -7.52 -7.54 -17.55
C GLN A 382 -8.44 -7.77 -18.76
N PRO A 383 -8.25 -8.81 -19.59
CA PRO A 383 -9.14 -9.05 -20.73
C PRO A 383 -10.58 -9.35 -20.30
N ARG A 384 -10.76 -9.96 -19.13
CA ARG A 384 -12.08 -10.27 -18.55
C ARG A 384 -12.76 -9.02 -18.00
N LEU A 385 -12.00 -8.17 -17.30
CA LEU A 385 -12.53 -6.88 -16.84
C LEU A 385 -12.90 -5.97 -18.02
N LEU A 386 -12.04 -5.92 -19.04
CA LEU A 386 -12.30 -5.13 -20.24
C LEU A 386 -13.55 -5.62 -20.98
N ILE A 387 -13.77 -6.92 -21.11
CA ILE A 387 -14.96 -7.42 -21.82
C ILE A 387 -16.25 -7.10 -21.07
N ALA A 388 -16.25 -7.22 -19.74
CA ALA A 388 -17.38 -6.79 -18.92
C ALA A 388 -17.64 -5.29 -19.09
N LYS A 389 -16.58 -4.47 -19.09
CA LYS A 389 -16.66 -3.02 -19.32
C LYS A 389 -17.24 -2.68 -20.69
N LEU A 390 -16.78 -3.35 -21.75
CA LEU A 390 -17.28 -3.13 -23.12
C LEU A 390 -18.78 -3.42 -23.22
N HIS A 391 -19.28 -4.42 -22.49
CA HIS A 391 -20.71 -4.76 -22.44
C HIS A 391 -21.52 -3.90 -21.46
N GLY A 392 -20.86 -3.12 -20.61
CA GLY A 392 -21.51 -2.21 -19.65
C GLY A 392 -22.35 -2.93 -18.59
N ILE A 393 -21.93 -4.13 -18.18
CA ILE A 393 -22.66 -4.95 -17.19
C ILE A 393 -22.29 -4.57 -15.75
N ASP A 394 -23.18 -4.83 -14.80
CA ASP A 394 -22.83 -4.83 -13.38
C ASP A 394 -21.94 -6.04 -13.08
N LEU A 395 -20.67 -5.79 -12.72
CA LEU A 395 -19.68 -6.84 -12.46
C LEU A 395 -19.40 -6.99 -10.96
N SER A 396 -19.41 -8.24 -10.51
CA SER A 396 -18.80 -8.64 -9.25
C SER A 396 -17.72 -9.70 -9.46
N VAL A 397 -16.77 -9.77 -8.54
CA VAL A 397 -15.67 -10.74 -8.57
C VAL A 397 -15.40 -11.28 -7.17
N ASP A 398 -14.85 -12.48 -7.11
CA ASP A 398 -14.11 -12.92 -5.93
C ASP A 398 -12.84 -12.08 -5.78
N CYS A 399 -12.39 -11.87 -4.54
CA CYS A 399 -11.09 -11.31 -4.21
C CYS A 399 -10.20 -12.31 -3.48
N CYS A 400 -8.94 -11.89 -3.20
CA CYS A 400 -7.96 -12.73 -2.54
C CYS A 400 -8.52 -13.33 -1.24
N ARG A 401 -8.45 -14.66 -1.12
CA ARG A 401 -8.76 -15.35 0.14
C ARG A 401 -7.85 -14.84 1.25
N THR A 402 -8.37 -14.75 2.46
CA THR A 402 -7.59 -14.30 3.64
C THR A 402 -6.26 -15.03 3.79
N THR A 403 -6.24 -16.34 3.51
CA THR A 403 -5.02 -17.15 3.58
C THR A 403 -3.92 -16.72 2.60
N ALA A 404 -4.24 -15.96 1.56
CA ALA A 404 -3.28 -15.39 0.63
C ALA A 404 -2.65 -14.08 1.14
N VAL A 405 -3.23 -13.46 2.17
CA VAL A 405 -2.79 -12.17 2.73
C VAL A 405 -1.75 -12.35 3.85
N PHE A 406 -1.78 -13.49 4.54
CA PHE A 406 -0.90 -13.81 5.67
C PHE A 406 0.10 -14.92 5.32
N GLY A 407 1.28 -14.90 5.93
CA GLY A 407 2.33 -15.89 5.77
C GLY A 407 3.59 -15.36 5.09
N LYS A 408 4.58 -16.25 4.91
CA LYS A 408 5.87 -15.94 4.28
C LYS A 408 5.90 -16.42 2.83
N THR A 409 6.55 -15.65 1.98
CA THR A 409 6.86 -15.99 0.58
C THR A 409 8.37 -16.07 0.39
N LYS A 410 8.83 -16.49 -0.80
CA LYS A 410 10.26 -16.46 -1.15
C LYS A 410 10.87 -15.07 -1.08
N SER A 411 10.07 -14.01 -1.29
CA SER A 411 10.50 -12.61 -1.33
C SER A 411 10.18 -11.84 -0.05
N GLY A 412 9.86 -12.53 1.06
CA GLY A 412 9.56 -11.90 2.35
C GLY A 412 8.14 -12.13 2.85
N PHE A 413 7.72 -11.35 3.83
CA PHE A 413 6.40 -11.45 4.46
C PHE A 413 5.30 -10.84 3.59
N ARG A 414 4.11 -11.44 3.63
CA ARG A 414 2.92 -10.88 2.97
C ARG A 414 2.40 -9.67 3.76
N LYS A 415 1.65 -8.80 3.09
CA LYS A 415 1.14 -7.53 3.65
C LYS A 415 0.42 -7.69 4.99
N GLY A 416 -0.41 -8.74 5.14
CA GLY A 416 -1.10 -9.00 6.40
C GLY A 416 -0.15 -9.33 7.55
N THR A 417 0.90 -10.11 7.28
CA THR A 417 1.92 -10.44 8.29
C THR A 417 2.73 -9.21 8.69
N VAL A 418 3.13 -8.38 7.72
CA VAL A 418 3.82 -7.11 8.01
C VAL A 418 2.94 -6.21 8.89
N ALA A 419 1.66 -6.07 8.55
CA ALA A 419 0.72 -5.29 9.36
C ALA A 419 0.55 -5.87 10.78
N THR A 420 0.50 -7.19 10.93
CA THR A 420 0.45 -7.83 12.25
C THR A 420 1.67 -7.48 13.10
N MET A 421 2.89 -7.53 12.54
CA MET A 421 4.11 -7.17 13.25
C MET A 421 4.09 -5.71 13.71
N GLN A 422 3.66 -4.80 12.83
CA GLN A 422 3.54 -3.37 13.17
C GLN A 422 2.51 -3.11 14.28
N ILE A 423 1.37 -3.82 14.25
CA ILE A 423 0.33 -3.69 15.28
C ILE A 423 0.84 -4.17 16.64
N GLU A 424 1.59 -5.25 16.66
CA GLU A 424 2.22 -5.79 17.87
C GLU A 424 3.23 -4.81 18.45
N GLU A 425 4.14 -4.31 17.63
CA GLU A 425 5.12 -3.28 18.03
C GLU A 425 4.43 -2.03 18.59
N ASN A 426 3.42 -1.50 17.88
CA ASN A 426 2.68 -0.31 18.31
C ASN A 426 1.91 -0.55 19.62
N HIS A 427 1.37 -1.76 19.83
CA HIS A 427 0.65 -2.12 21.05
C HIS A 427 1.59 -2.17 22.26
N ILE A 428 2.77 -2.73 22.07
CA ILE A 428 3.81 -2.79 23.11
C ILE A 428 4.33 -1.38 23.40
N LYS A 429 4.70 -0.61 22.37
CA LYS A 429 5.15 0.78 22.50
C LYS A 429 4.18 1.63 23.31
N LYS A 430 2.87 1.50 23.03
CA LYS A 430 1.83 2.25 23.77
C LYS A 430 1.82 1.92 25.26
N GLN A 431 1.99 0.65 25.62
CA GLN A 431 2.06 0.23 27.02
C GLN A 431 3.29 0.81 27.71
N VAL A 432 4.45 0.70 27.05
CA VAL A 432 5.72 1.22 27.57
C VAL A 432 5.66 2.72 27.80
N VAL A 433 5.24 3.49 26.79
CA VAL A 433 5.14 4.95 26.89
C VAL A 433 4.12 5.38 27.96
N SER A 434 3.13 4.54 28.28
CA SER A 434 2.19 4.78 29.38
C SER A 434 2.65 4.31 30.75
N SER A 435 3.77 3.60 30.84
CA SER A 435 4.25 3.00 32.09
C SER A 435 4.83 4.05 33.05
N GLU A 436 4.81 3.73 34.34
CA GLU A 436 5.41 4.58 35.37
C GLU A 436 6.92 4.70 35.18
N ALA A 437 7.62 3.60 34.89
CA ALA A 437 9.06 3.58 34.64
C ALA A 437 9.45 4.52 33.47
N TYR A 438 8.69 4.48 32.37
CA TYR A 438 8.92 5.41 31.26
C TYR A 438 8.62 6.84 31.68
N ASN A 439 7.49 7.11 32.33
CA ASN A 439 7.10 8.48 32.68
C ASN A 439 8.03 9.15 33.71
N LEU A 440 8.58 8.39 34.66
CA LEU A 440 9.51 8.89 35.67
C LEU A 440 10.92 9.16 35.12
N HIS A 441 11.30 8.53 34.00
CA HIS A 441 12.61 8.75 33.37
C HIS A 441 12.63 10.09 32.62
N THR A 442 12.96 11.17 33.33
CA THR A 442 13.02 12.54 32.79
C THR A 442 14.46 12.96 32.52
N PHE A 443 14.64 14.06 31.80
CA PHE A 443 15.96 14.62 31.53
C PHE A 443 16.68 14.96 32.84
N GLU A 444 15.95 15.49 33.82
CA GLU A 444 16.45 15.81 35.16
C GLU A 444 16.90 14.57 35.92
N VAL A 445 16.14 13.47 35.81
CA VAL A 445 16.45 12.19 36.47
C VAL A 445 17.67 11.52 35.85
N GLU A 446 17.79 11.51 34.52
CA GLU A 446 18.94 10.92 33.81
C GLU A 446 20.24 11.69 34.08
N ASN A 447 20.17 13.02 34.21
CA ASN A 447 21.34 13.87 34.41
C ASN A 447 21.59 14.27 35.88
N GLY A 448 20.90 13.66 36.83
CA GLY A 448 21.11 13.92 38.27
C GLY A 448 20.82 15.35 38.73
N THR A 449 20.08 16.15 37.94
CA THR A 449 19.87 17.56 38.20
C THR A 449 18.59 17.78 39.00
N GLN A 450 18.69 18.18 40.27
CA GLN A 450 17.53 18.71 40.97
C GLN A 450 17.05 20.01 40.29
N PRO A 451 15.74 20.34 40.29
CA PRO A 451 15.19 21.53 39.62
C PRO A 451 15.70 22.89 40.12
N GLN A 452 16.67 22.94 41.02
CA GLN A 452 17.16 24.18 41.63
C GLN A 452 18.67 24.44 41.49
N SER A 453 19.47 23.52 40.96
CA SER A 453 20.94 23.65 41.05
C SER A 453 21.69 24.00 39.76
N VAL A 454 21.12 23.89 38.55
CA VAL A 454 21.96 23.97 37.31
C VAL A 454 21.63 25.18 36.43
N GLY A 455 21.29 26.31 37.04
CA GLY A 455 20.95 27.53 36.29
C GLY A 455 21.92 28.70 36.43
N PHE A 456 22.92 28.64 37.33
CA PHE A 456 23.54 29.89 37.81
C PHE A 456 25.07 29.99 37.83
N GLU A 457 25.87 29.00 37.40
CA GLU A 457 27.29 29.03 37.81
C GLU A 457 28.34 29.04 36.68
N PHE A 458 28.11 28.44 35.50
CA PHE A 458 29.13 28.48 34.43
C PHE A 458 29.31 29.88 33.84
N LYS A 459 28.20 30.59 33.58
CA LYS A 459 28.24 31.97 33.08
C LYS A 459 28.99 32.91 34.02
N HIS A 460 28.85 32.73 35.34
CA HIS A 460 29.56 33.54 36.32
C HIS A 460 31.08 33.27 36.32
N LEU A 461 31.50 32.03 36.11
CA LEU A 461 32.92 31.68 35.93
C LEU A 461 33.47 32.26 34.63
N THR A 462 32.72 32.15 33.53
CA THR A 462 33.09 32.78 32.25
C THR A 462 33.13 34.30 32.36
N ASP A 463 32.23 34.93 33.13
CA ASP A 463 32.23 36.37 33.39
C ASP A 463 33.43 36.79 34.26
N MET A 464 33.85 35.97 35.24
CA MET A 464 35.07 36.22 36.03
C MET A 464 36.33 36.12 35.17
N ILE A 465 36.43 35.09 34.31
CA ILE A 465 37.54 34.96 33.36
C ILE A 465 37.57 36.15 32.40
N ASN A 466 36.44 36.76 32.06
CA ASN A 466 36.37 37.83 31.06
C ASN A 466 36.27 39.24 31.67
N SER A 467 36.61 39.41 32.95
CA SER A 467 36.55 40.68 33.66
C SER A 467 37.76 40.92 34.56
N ASP A 468 37.78 42.08 35.21
CA ASP A 468 38.78 42.52 36.19
C ASP A 468 38.91 41.54 37.39
N GLU A 469 38.00 40.56 37.51
CA GLU A 469 37.99 39.50 38.54
C GLU A 469 38.82 38.24 38.13
N VAL A 470 39.51 38.23 36.98
CA VAL A 470 40.25 37.05 36.46
C VAL A 470 41.30 36.49 37.43
N PHE A 471 42.01 37.35 38.16
CA PHE A 471 43.01 36.88 39.14
C PHE A 471 42.37 36.14 40.31
N MET A 472 41.15 36.52 40.70
CA MET A 472 40.40 35.80 41.74
C MET A 472 39.96 34.43 41.24
N PHE A 473 39.63 34.30 39.95
CA PHE A 473 39.36 33.02 39.33
C PHE A 473 40.61 32.12 39.33
N ILE A 474 41.78 32.66 38.97
CA ILE A 474 43.05 31.91 38.94
C ILE A 474 43.44 31.42 40.33
N GLU A 475 43.38 32.29 41.35
CA GLU A 475 43.70 31.92 42.74
C GLU A 475 42.77 30.80 43.24
N LEU A 476 41.48 30.90 42.95
CA LEU A 476 40.50 29.88 43.31
C LEU A 476 40.75 28.57 42.57
N PHE A 477 40.92 28.62 41.26
CA PHE A 477 41.14 27.46 40.41
C PHE A 477 42.38 26.71 40.90
N ASN A 478 43.52 27.41 41.01
CA ASN A 478 44.78 26.85 41.50
C ASN A 478 44.65 26.25 42.90
N ALA A 479 43.92 26.89 43.82
CA ALA A 479 43.71 26.37 45.17
C ALA A 479 42.92 25.05 45.18
N LEU A 480 41.96 24.88 44.27
CA LEU A 480 41.14 23.67 44.17
C LEU A 480 41.89 22.52 43.52
N ILE A 481 42.72 22.79 42.51
CA ILE A 481 43.45 21.75 41.77
C ILE A 481 44.83 21.42 42.37
N ALA A 482 45.31 22.22 43.33
CA ALA A 482 46.63 22.09 43.94
C ALA A 482 46.90 20.75 44.65
N GLU A 483 45.88 19.93 44.92
CA GLU A 483 46.05 18.60 45.53
C GLU A 483 45.83 17.43 44.54
N THR A 484 45.30 17.69 43.34
CA THR A 484 44.81 16.65 42.43
C THR A 484 45.55 16.61 41.10
N GLU A 485 45.77 17.75 40.44
CA GLU A 485 46.34 17.79 39.09
C GLU A 485 47.32 18.98 38.95
N HIS A 486 48.52 18.83 39.53
CA HIS A 486 49.52 19.91 39.63
C HIS A 486 49.97 20.52 38.30
N TYR A 487 49.78 19.85 37.16
CA TYR A 487 50.18 20.36 35.85
C TYR A 487 49.22 21.40 35.27
N LEU A 488 48.02 21.55 35.85
CA LEU A 488 47.03 22.53 35.44
C LEU A 488 47.12 23.84 36.24
N ILE A 489 48.05 23.94 37.20
CA ILE A 489 48.24 25.16 38.00
C ILE A 489 48.71 26.27 37.07
N LEU A 490 47.91 27.32 37.00
CA LEU A 490 48.21 28.52 36.24
C LEU A 490 49.28 29.36 36.93
N ASP A 491 50.19 29.93 36.15
CA ASP A 491 51.27 30.78 36.66
C ASP A 491 50.74 32.11 37.25
N VAL A 492 51.60 32.84 37.97
CA VAL A 492 51.28 34.19 38.43
C VAL A 492 51.44 35.16 37.25
N PHE A 493 50.36 35.88 36.92
CA PHE A 493 50.34 36.87 35.84
C PHE A 493 50.38 38.29 36.41
N ASP A 494 51.16 39.17 35.79
CA ASP A 494 51.27 40.60 36.17
C ASP A 494 50.23 41.48 35.45
N ASP A 495 49.58 40.96 34.41
CA ASP A 495 48.62 41.68 33.55
C ASP A 495 47.33 40.85 33.36
N ALA A 496 46.19 41.55 33.37
CA ALA A 496 44.89 40.90 33.30
C ALA A 496 44.64 40.29 31.92
N ASP A 497 45.05 40.93 30.82
CA ASP A 497 44.77 40.42 29.48
C ASP A 497 45.50 39.09 29.22
N ASP A 498 46.74 38.97 29.70
CA ASP A 498 47.51 37.72 29.63
C ASP A 498 46.88 36.61 30.51
N ALA A 499 46.36 36.97 31.69
CA ALA A 499 45.66 36.06 32.59
C ALA A 499 44.34 35.54 31.99
N ILE A 500 43.58 36.42 31.34
CA ILE A 500 42.33 36.09 30.64
C ILE A 500 42.61 35.10 29.52
N GLU A 501 43.62 35.38 28.69
CA GLU A 501 43.96 34.52 27.56
C GLU A 501 44.41 33.13 27.99
N ALA A 502 45.27 33.05 29.02
CA ALA A 502 45.68 31.77 29.59
C ALA A 502 44.51 30.98 30.19
N CYS A 503 43.56 31.65 30.86
CA CYS A 503 42.35 31.00 31.37
C CYS A 503 41.44 30.49 30.24
N ARG A 504 41.31 31.24 29.14
CA ARG A 504 40.53 30.82 27.98
C ARG A 504 41.13 29.58 27.31
N GLU A 505 42.45 29.58 27.09
CA GLU A 505 43.14 28.40 26.53
C GLU A 505 43.01 27.17 27.44
N MET A 506 43.05 27.37 28.76
CA MET A 506 42.89 26.30 29.74
C MET A 506 41.47 25.71 29.75
N VAL A 507 40.42 26.54 29.74
CA VAL A 507 39.02 26.07 29.79
C VAL A 507 38.63 25.31 28.51
N LEU A 508 39.32 25.54 27.39
CA LEU A 508 39.13 24.78 26.15
C LEU A 508 39.74 23.36 26.21
N GLN A 509 40.47 23.00 27.27
CA GLN A 509 40.96 21.65 27.46
C GLN A 509 39.84 20.73 27.96
N PRO A 510 39.56 19.59 27.30
CA PRO A 510 38.42 18.72 27.61
C PRO A 510 38.37 18.22 29.06
N ASP A 511 39.54 18.01 29.67
CA ASP A 511 39.67 17.48 31.02
C ASP A 511 39.33 18.54 32.08
N VAL A 512 39.46 19.83 31.74
CA VAL A 512 39.29 20.97 32.65
C VAL A 512 37.82 21.33 32.83
N GLU A 513 37.01 21.28 31.78
CA GLU A 513 35.57 21.59 31.85
C GLU A 513 34.83 20.62 32.78
N TYR A 514 35.13 19.33 32.70
CA TYR A 514 34.59 18.31 33.61
C TYR A 514 35.04 18.56 35.07
N LEU A 515 36.31 18.93 35.27
CA LEU A 515 36.86 19.22 36.60
C LEU A 515 36.21 20.46 37.23
N ILE A 516 36.03 21.54 36.46
CA ILE A 516 35.33 22.75 36.88
C ILE A 516 33.88 22.42 37.26
N THR A 517 33.18 21.66 36.41
CA THR A 517 31.76 21.36 36.62
C THR A 517 31.54 20.42 37.81
N SER A 518 32.44 19.46 38.04
CA SER A 518 32.34 18.49 39.13
C SER A 518 32.85 18.98 40.48
N GLN A 519 33.78 19.94 40.52
CA GLN A 519 34.37 20.42 41.79
C GLN A 519 33.94 21.85 42.17
N ILE A 520 33.65 22.71 41.19
CA ILE A 520 33.30 24.13 41.43
C ILE A 520 31.78 24.34 41.50
N GLY A 521 30.99 23.51 40.80
CA GLY A 521 29.52 23.56 40.81
C GLY A 521 28.86 23.13 42.12
N GLU A 522 29.63 22.68 43.11
CA GLU A 522 29.13 22.21 44.41
C GLU A 522 29.27 23.27 45.54
N VAL A 523 29.78 24.46 45.24
CA VAL A 523 30.12 25.51 46.23
C VAL A 523 28.97 26.51 46.47
N ASP A 524 28.60 26.79 47.73
CA ASP A 524 27.65 27.89 48.09
C ASP A 524 28.29 29.27 47.85
N TRP A 525 28.16 29.75 46.62
CA TRP A 525 28.83 30.94 46.09
C TRP A 525 28.52 32.25 46.83
N LYS A 526 27.35 32.38 47.47
CA LYS A 526 27.00 33.60 48.22
C LYS A 526 27.78 33.71 49.52
N LYS A 527 27.96 32.61 50.25
CA LYS A 527 28.81 32.57 51.44
C LYS A 527 30.29 32.69 51.07
N PHE A 528 30.66 32.07 49.95
CA PHE A 528 32.03 32.08 49.45
C PHE A 528 32.49 33.49 49.05
N LYS A 529 31.74 34.21 48.20
CA LYS A 529 32.09 35.59 47.78
C LYS A 529 32.17 36.56 48.97
N ALA A 530 31.31 36.40 49.98
CA ALA A 530 31.35 37.21 51.20
C ALA A 530 32.62 36.99 52.05
N LYS A 531 33.15 35.76 52.10
CA LYS A 531 34.40 35.45 52.83
C LYS A 531 35.66 35.73 52.00
N LEU A 532 35.61 35.54 50.69
CA LEU A 532 36.74 35.81 49.79
C LEU A 532 37.09 37.30 49.75
N VAL A 533 36.08 38.18 49.78
CA VAL A 533 36.26 39.64 49.93
C VAL A 533 36.93 39.98 51.25
N ILE A 534 36.54 39.33 52.36
CA ILE A 534 37.19 39.50 53.67
C ILE A 534 38.65 39.01 53.61
N ASN A 535 38.94 37.95 52.85
CA ASN A 535 40.28 37.39 52.71
C ASN A 535 41.22 38.31 51.90
N HIS A 536 40.72 38.98 50.86
CA HIS A 536 41.49 39.99 50.10
C HIS A 536 41.79 41.28 50.87
N GLU A 537 41.04 41.58 51.95
CA GLU A 537 41.29 42.72 52.84
C GLU A 537 42.38 42.43 53.90
N LEU A 538 42.93 41.21 53.96
CA LEU A 538 43.99 40.85 54.90
C LEU A 538 45.37 41.36 54.45
N GLU A 539 46.08 41.99 55.38
CA GLU A 539 47.31 42.74 55.10
C GLU A 539 48.53 41.84 54.84
N SER A 540 48.53 40.57 55.28
CA SER A 540 49.67 39.65 55.13
C SER A 540 49.38 38.40 54.29
N GLU A 541 50.40 37.90 53.58
CA GLU A 541 50.33 36.74 52.71
C GLU A 541 50.00 35.44 53.47
N GLU A 542 50.56 35.26 54.66
CA GLU A 542 50.28 34.14 55.55
C GLU A 542 48.83 34.10 56.05
N GLU A 543 48.23 35.26 56.36
CA GLU A 543 46.82 35.34 56.78
C GLU A 543 45.86 35.00 55.63
N ARG A 544 46.20 35.38 54.39
CA ARG A 544 45.42 34.98 53.20
C ARG A 544 45.50 33.48 52.95
N LYS A 545 46.68 32.87 53.11
CA LYS A 545 46.87 31.41 52.96
C LYS A 545 46.08 30.62 54.00
N GLU A 546 46.02 31.10 55.25
CA GLU A 546 45.21 30.47 56.31
C GLU A 546 43.70 30.61 56.01
N GLY A 547 43.24 31.79 55.58
CA GLY A 547 41.84 31.99 55.19
C GLY A 547 41.42 31.21 53.93
N LEU A 548 42.35 30.93 53.01
CA LEU A 548 42.15 30.05 51.86
C LEU A 548 42.01 28.58 52.28
N ARG A 549 42.73 28.12 53.30
CA ARG A 549 42.55 26.76 53.87
C ARG A 549 41.18 26.58 54.52
N ASP A 550 40.72 27.57 55.29
CA ASP A 550 39.37 27.57 55.87
C ASP A 550 38.26 27.57 54.80
N LEU A 551 38.52 28.15 53.63
CA LEU A 551 37.60 28.12 52.48
C LEU A 551 37.58 26.76 51.79
N ILE A 552 38.73 26.09 51.68
CA ILE A 552 38.85 24.73 51.15
C ILE A 552 38.12 23.72 52.06
N ASP A 553 38.21 23.87 53.39
CA ASP A 553 37.48 23.00 54.33
C ASP A 553 35.95 23.18 54.25
N ILE A 554 35.47 24.36 53.88
CA ILE A 554 34.04 24.63 53.65
C ILE A 554 33.58 24.02 52.32
N ALA A 555 34.40 24.06 51.28
CA ALA A 555 34.11 23.40 50.00
C ALA A 555 34.14 21.86 50.13
N LYS A 556 34.93 21.32 51.07
CA LYS A 556 35.11 19.87 51.31
C LYS A 556 34.20 19.28 52.39
N ASP A 557 33.34 20.06 53.08
CA ASP A 557 32.39 19.54 54.08
C ASP A 557 31.25 18.73 53.42
N THR A 558 31.62 17.52 53.02
CA THR A 558 30.81 16.47 52.39
C THR A 558 30.06 15.62 53.42
N SER A 559 29.97 16.07 54.69
CA SER A 559 29.35 15.32 55.79
C SER A 559 27.84 15.09 55.66
N PHE A 560 27.21 15.60 54.59
CA PHE A 560 25.82 15.29 54.23
C PHE A 560 25.67 14.11 53.25
N TYR A 561 26.75 13.60 52.65
CA TYR A 561 26.68 12.74 51.46
C TYR A 561 27.18 11.29 51.61
N SER A 562 27.72 10.90 52.77
CA SER A 562 28.16 9.51 52.98
C SER A 562 27.02 8.48 53.12
N GLU A 563 25.75 8.89 53.15
CA GLU A 563 24.59 7.98 53.20
C GLU A 563 23.90 7.75 51.84
N PHE A 564 24.24 8.49 50.78
CA PHE A 564 23.45 8.45 49.51
C PHE A 564 24.15 7.81 48.31
N ASN A 565 25.47 7.64 48.33
CA ASN A 565 26.23 7.17 47.14
C ASN A 565 26.50 5.66 47.08
N SER A 566 25.82 4.82 47.87
CA SER A 566 26.06 3.37 47.85
C SER A 566 25.10 2.53 47.00
N GLU A 567 24.15 3.10 46.25
CA GLU A 567 23.19 2.28 45.47
C GLU A 567 22.91 2.69 44.02
N HIS A 568 23.44 3.80 43.48
CA HIS A 568 23.10 4.25 42.11
C HIS A 568 24.32 4.57 41.23
N SER A 569 25.35 3.70 41.23
CA SER A 569 26.25 3.62 40.08
C SER A 569 25.64 2.66 39.05
N SER A 570 24.64 3.11 38.29
CA SER A 570 24.29 2.44 37.05
C SER A 570 25.48 2.58 36.11
N SER A 571 26.03 1.45 35.67
CA SER A 571 26.98 1.38 34.56
C SER A 571 26.52 2.22 33.37
N ASP A 572 27.46 2.84 32.66
CA ASP A 572 27.28 3.71 31.47
C ASP A 572 26.38 3.15 30.34
N GLU A 573 25.90 1.90 30.41
CA GLU A 573 25.10 1.24 29.38
C GLU A 573 23.61 1.70 29.32
N ASP A 574 23.12 2.47 30.30
CA ASP A 574 21.69 2.73 30.50
C ASP A 574 21.20 4.16 30.17
N CYS A 575 22.09 5.03 29.68
CA CYS A 575 21.79 6.43 29.36
C CYS A 575 21.11 6.56 27.98
N VAL A 576 19.89 7.13 27.92
CA VAL A 576 19.13 7.31 26.67
C VAL A 576 19.82 8.29 25.72
N THR A 577 20.55 9.27 26.27
CA THR A 577 21.26 10.30 25.52
C THR A 577 22.68 9.90 25.09
N GLY A 578 23.30 8.92 25.75
CA GLY A 578 24.67 8.47 25.46
C GLY A 578 24.91 8.12 23.99
N TYR A 579 24.02 7.32 23.39
CA TYR A 579 24.12 6.87 22.00
C TYR A 579 24.16 8.00 20.95
N LEU A 580 23.51 9.14 21.21
CA LEU A 580 23.56 10.28 20.28
C LEU A 580 24.91 11.01 20.38
N TYR A 581 25.48 11.09 21.59
CA TYR A 581 26.73 11.77 21.85
C TYR A 581 27.97 10.93 21.49
N GLU A 582 27.88 9.60 21.47
CA GLU A 582 28.95 8.71 20.98
C GLU A 582 29.42 9.04 19.55
N GLY A 583 28.52 9.47 18.66
CA GLY A 583 28.86 9.86 17.28
C GLY A 583 29.80 11.07 17.18
N ILE A 584 29.90 11.87 18.24
CA ILE A 584 30.82 13.02 18.36
C ILE A 584 32.23 12.51 18.68
N PHE A 585 32.34 11.57 19.60
CA PHE A 585 33.62 10.97 20.01
C PHE A 585 34.28 10.15 18.88
N GLU A 586 33.48 9.61 17.95
CA GLU A 586 33.98 8.90 16.75
C GLU A 586 34.39 9.84 15.59
N GLY A 587 34.36 11.17 15.78
CA GLY A 587 34.74 12.14 14.75
C GLY A 587 33.79 12.19 13.54
N CYS A 588 32.53 11.79 13.74
CA CYS A 588 31.52 11.65 12.68
C CYS A 588 30.39 12.69 12.81
N LEU A 589 30.72 13.98 12.96
CA LEU A 589 29.75 15.09 13.11
C LEU A 589 28.65 15.13 12.02
N GLY A 590 28.99 14.75 10.78
CA GLY A 590 28.00 14.65 9.70
C GLY A 590 26.90 13.60 9.95
N LYS A 591 27.21 12.49 10.63
CA LYS A 591 26.19 11.50 11.04
C LYS A 591 25.32 12.06 12.17
N PHE A 592 25.93 12.75 13.13
CA PHE A 592 25.22 13.44 14.20
C PHE A 592 24.21 14.43 13.62
N TRP A 593 24.61 15.33 12.72
CA TRP A 593 23.70 16.33 12.15
C TRP A 593 22.56 15.72 11.36
N SER A 594 22.79 14.61 10.67
CA SER A 594 21.73 13.86 9.98
C SER A 594 20.68 13.35 10.98
N GLN A 595 21.11 12.75 12.08
CA GLN A 595 20.23 12.23 13.12
C GLN A 595 19.53 13.35 13.90
N TYR A 596 20.27 14.39 14.26
CA TYR A 596 19.74 15.59 14.93
C TYR A 596 18.62 16.24 14.10
N ASN A 597 18.84 16.46 12.79
CA ASN A 597 17.84 17.06 11.91
C ASN A 597 16.59 16.18 11.72
N GLU A 598 16.74 14.87 11.80
CA GLU A 598 15.63 13.92 11.79
C GLU A 598 14.80 14.04 13.08
N LEU A 599 15.46 14.13 14.25
CA LEU A 599 14.79 14.32 15.55
C LEU A 599 14.11 15.70 15.65
N MET A 600 14.70 16.72 15.04
CA MET A 600 14.20 18.11 14.99
C MET A 600 13.22 18.37 13.85
N VAL A 601 12.63 17.34 13.24
CA VAL A 601 11.71 17.50 12.09
C VAL A 601 10.56 18.48 12.35
N ASP A 602 10.04 18.48 13.58
CA ASP A 602 8.91 19.30 14.03
C ASP A 602 9.32 20.69 14.54
N TYR A 603 10.63 20.98 14.59
CA TYR A 603 11.20 22.25 15.06
C TYR A 603 12.08 22.86 13.96
N PRO A 604 11.50 23.43 12.89
CA PRO A 604 12.25 23.92 11.74
C PRO A 604 13.32 24.96 12.11
N ASP A 605 13.03 25.80 13.10
CA ASP A 605 13.93 26.86 13.59
C ASP A 605 15.15 26.31 14.35
N LEU A 606 15.13 25.03 14.72
CA LEU A 606 16.23 24.34 15.40
C LEU A 606 17.01 23.41 14.47
N LYS A 607 16.61 23.28 13.19
CA LYS A 607 17.34 22.47 12.20
C LYS A 607 18.59 23.16 11.70
N MET A 608 19.57 22.34 11.35
CA MET A 608 20.81 22.77 10.74
C MET A 608 20.80 22.54 9.24
N GLU A 609 20.75 23.64 8.48
CA GLU A 609 20.84 23.63 7.01
C GLU A 609 22.28 23.74 6.49
N LYS A 610 23.23 24.18 7.34
CA LYS A 610 24.63 24.40 6.96
C LYS A 610 25.34 23.06 6.78
N SER A 611 25.89 22.80 5.60
CA SER A 611 26.87 21.74 5.36
C SER A 611 28.25 22.29 5.64
N PHE A 612 28.96 21.71 6.60
CA PHE A 612 30.32 22.09 6.93
C PHE A 612 31.31 21.42 5.99
N THR A 613 32.37 22.16 5.61
CA THR A 613 33.53 21.62 4.91
C THR A 613 34.55 21.10 5.92
N ALA A 614 35.50 20.25 5.48
CA ALA A 614 36.49 19.66 6.38
C ALA A 614 37.39 20.71 7.09
N ASP A 615 37.49 21.92 6.53
CA ASP A 615 38.27 23.03 7.07
C ASP A 615 37.48 23.89 8.08
N GLU A 616 36.18 23.63 8.28
CA GLU A 616 35.27 24.35 9.20
C GLU A 616 34.94 23.53 10.47
N ALA A 617 35.76 22.52 10.80
CA ALA A 617 35.48 21.60 11.91
C ALA A 617 35.37 22.30 13.29
N GLU A 618 36.15 23.36 13.51
CA GLU A 618 36.07 24.17 14.74
C GLU A 618 34.75 24.95 14.81
N GLU A 619 34.31 25.59 13.71
CA GLU A 619 33.01 26.28 13.64
C GLU A 619 31.84 25.30 13.78
N GLU A 620 31.97 24.09 13.22
CA GLU A 620 30.98 23.02 13.33
C GLU A 620 30.83 22.55 14.78
N MET A 621 31.96 22.37 15.48
CA MET A 621 31.98 21.99 16.89
C MET A 621 31.45 23.11 17.78
N GLU A 622 31.83 24.37 17.53
CA GLU A 622 31.34 25.52 18.30
C GLU A 622 29.81 25.64 18.18
N LEU A 623 29.27 25.53 16.95
CA LEU A 623 27.83 25.62 16.74
C LEU A 623 27.08 24.43 17.35
N PHE A 624 27.68 23.24 17.31
CA PHE A 624 27.20 22.08 18.05
C PHE A 624 27.09 22.38 19.55
N CYS A 625 28.17 22.86 20.18
CA CYS A 625 28.20 23.20 21.60
C CYS A 625 27.17 24.28 21.95
N GLN A 626 27.00 25.29 21.09
CA GLN A 626 25.99 26.36 21.29
C GLN A 626 24.55 25.87 21.20
N LEU A 627 24.26 24.89 20.35
CA LEU A 627 22.91 24.35 20.17
C LEU A 627 22.58 23.32 21.24
N VAL A 628 23.47 22.36 21.45
CA VAL A 628 23.31 21.31 22.46
C VAL A 628 23.47 21.86 23.88
N GLY A 629 24.18 22.96 24.09
CA GLY A 629 24.27 23.63 25.39
C GLY A 629 22.96 24.32 25.83
N LYS A 630 21.96 24.45 24.94
CA LYS A 630 20.66 25.02 25.30
C LYS A 630 19.78 23.95 25.94
N ARG A 631 19.31 24.22 27.16
CA ARG A 631 18.43 23.32 27.92
C ARG A 631 17.21 22.88 27.12
N GLU A 632 16.56 23.79 26.40
CA GLU A 632 15.37 23.46 25.61
C GLU A 632 15.67 22.45 24.50
N VAL A 633 16.85 22.54 23.89
CA VAL A 633 17.30 21.60 22.85
C VAL A 633 17.61 20.25 23.47
N GLN A 634 18.27 20.21 24.63
CA GLN A 634 18.57 18.97 25.36
C GLN A 634 17.31 18.24 25.79
N GLU A 635 16.31 18.94 26.35
CA GLU A 635 15.03 18.34 26.75
C GLU A 635 14.26 17.79 25.54
N ILE A 636 14.27 18.49 24.40
CA ILE A 636 13.65 18.01 23.17
C ILE A 636 14.37 16.76 22.66
N LEU A 637 15.71 16.79 22.57
CA LEU A 637 16.53 15.65 22.15
C LEU A 637 16.29 14.45 23.04
N PHE A 638 16.35 14.63 24.36
CA PHE A 638 16.06 13.59 25.35
C PHE A 638 14.69 12.96 25.10
N ASN A 639 13.63 13.77 25.00
CA ASN A 639 12.28 13.24 24.81
C ASN A 639 12.10 12.51 23.47
N LYS A 640 12.75 13.00 22.40
CA LYS A 640 12.74 12.35 21.08
C LYS A 640 13.50 11.02 21.12
N LEU A 641 14.70 11.01 21.69
CA LEU A 641 15.53 9.80 21.85
C LEU A 641 14.85 8.77 22.74
N LYS A 642 14.28 9.19 23.87
CA LYS A 642 13.51 8.34 24.79
C LYS A 642 12.33 7.65 24.09
N ASN A 643 11.62 8.38 23.23
CA ASN A 643 10.51 7.82 22.46
C ASN A 643 10.97 6.93 21.29
N SER A 644 12.16 7.15 20.74
CA SER A 644 12.77 6.29 19.72
C SER A 644 13.35 5.01 20.33
N ASN A 645 13.95 5.11 21.51
CA ASN A 645 14.58 4.02 22.27
C ASN A 645 13.63 3.44 23.32
N TRP A 646 12.33 3.49 23.09
CA TRP A 646 11.32 3.03 24.05
C TRP A 646 11.53 1.55 24.44
N GLU A 647 12.14 0.73 23.57
CA GLU A 647 12.42 -0.68 23.83
C GLU A 647 13.33 -0.92 25.04
N THR A 648 14.23 0.01 25.38
CA THR A 648 15.11 -0.12 26.56
C THR A 648 14.31 -0.11 27.87
N PHE A 649 13.11 0.45 27.86
CA PHE A 649 12.20 0.46 29.00
C PHE A 649 11.39 -0.83 29.13
N LEU A 650 11.45 -1.75 28.17
CA LEU A 650 10.73 -3.02 28.25
C LEU A 650 11.21 -3.89 29.41
N GLU A 651 12.52 -3.96 29.63
CA GLU A 651 13.11 -4.73 30.73
C GLU A 651 12.75 -4.15 32.10
N LYS A 652 12.47 -2.85 32.14
CA LYS A 652 12.05 -2.11 33.34
C LYS A 652 10.54 -2.24 33.60
N MET A 653 9.78 -2.85 32.68
CA MET A 653 8.37 -3.16 32.89
C MET A 653 8.17 -4.54 33.51
N GLY A 654 7.24 -4.64 34.49
CA GLY A 654 6.92 -5.92 35.13
C GLY A 654 6.16 -6.89 34.22
N GLU A 655 5.04 -6.47 33.62
CA GLU A 655 4.24 -7.32 32.73
C GLU A 655 3.78 -6.51 31.50
N VAL A 656 4.08 -7.02 30.30
CA VAL A 656 3.52 -6.55 29.03
C VAL A 656 2.31 -7.42 28.72
N VAL A 657 1.16 -6.79 28.47
CA VAL A 657 -0.03 -7.51 28.01
C VAL A 657 0.11 -7.77 26.51
N GLU A 658 0.14 -9.03 26.11
CA GLU A 658 0.13 -9.39 24.69
C GLU A 658 -1.26 -9.14 24.08
N ILE A 659 -1.29 -8.49 22.91
CA ILE A 659 -2.51 -8.42 22.10
C ILE A 659 -2.88 -9.83 21.62
N SER A 660 -4.16 -10.18 21.70
CA SER A 660 -4.59 -11.53 21.33
C SER A 660 -4.35 -11.83 19.84
N PRO A 661 -4.02 -13.08 19.44
CA PRO A 661 -3.84 -13.43 18.01
C PRO A 661 -5.06 -13.14 17.13
N MET A 662 -6.26 -13.22 17.71
CA MET A 662 -7.51 -12.92 17.00
C MET A 662 -7.64 -11.43 16.69
N GLU A 663 -7.35 -10.57 17.66
CA GLU A 663 -7.41 -9.12 17.53
C GLU A 663 -6.29 -8.60 16.62
N LYS A 664 -5.07 -9.13 16.77
CA LYS A 664 -3.95 -8.89 15.85
C LYS A 664 -4.35 -9.11 14.40
N ARG A 665 -4.99 -10.26 14.12
CA ARG A 665 -5.43 -10.61 12.76
C ARG A 665 -6.57 -9.71 12.28
N PHE A 666 -7.53 -9.38 13.14
CA PHE A 666 -8.64 -8.50 12.81
C PHE A 666 -8.16 -7.10 12.42
N GLU A 667 -7.34 -6.46 13.27
CA GLU A 667 -6.81 -5.13 13.00
C GLU A 667 -5.85 -5.14 11.80
N ALA A 668 -5.06 -6.20 11.60
CA ALA A 668 -4.20 -6.31 10.42
C ALA A 668 -5.01 -6.32 9.12
N ILE A 669 -6.14 -7.04 9.06
CA ILE A 669 -7.03 -7.00 7.89
C ILE A 669 -7.58 -5.59 7.70
N LYS A 670 -8.05 -4.97 8.77
CA LYS A 670 -8.61 -3.61 8.73
C LYS A 670 -7.59 -2.58 8.20
N VAL A 671 -6.34 -2.64 8.65
CA VAL A 671 -5.26 -1.77 8.18
C VAL A 671 -4.93 -2.03 6.71
N VAL A 672 -4.84 -3.29 6.29
CA VAL A 672 -4.45 -3.64 4.91
C VAL A 672 -5.50 -3.22 3.88
N PHE A 673 -6.78 -3.22 4.26
CA PHE A 673 -7.90 -3.01 3.33
C PHE A 673 -8.72 -1.73 3.60
N GLY A 674 -8.47 -1.03 4.70
CA GLY A 674 -9.18 0.19 5.06
C GLY A 674 -8.86 1.35 4.12
N THR A 675 -9.88 2.13 3.74
CA THR A 675 -9.76 3.28 2.84
C THR A 675 -10.17 4.61 3.48
N GLY A 676 -10.47 4.63 4.79
CA GLY A 676 -10.91 5.81 5.52
C GLY A 676 -11.93 5.48 6.60
N GLU A 677 -13.23 5.63 6.29
CA GLU A 677 -14.32 5.45 7.26
C GLU A 677 -14.47 3.98 7.70
N SER A 678 -14.20 3.72 8.98
CA SER A 678 -14.35 2.41 9.58
C SER A 678 -15.82 2.09 9.87
N VAL A 679 -16.27 0.88 9.56
CA VAL A 679 -17.57 0.39 10.01
C VAL A 679 -17.39 -0.21 11.41
N PRO A 680 -18.19 0.17 12.42
CA PRO A 680 -18.11 -0.46 13.73
C PRO A 680 -18.54 -1.93 13.61
N VAL A 681 -17.62 -2.84 13.96
CA VAL A 681 -17.88 -4.28 14.02
C VAL A 681 -17.58 -4.73 15.44
N GLN A 682 -18.61 -5.21 16.14
CA GLN A 682 -18.45 -5.76 17.47
C GLN A 682 -17.96 -7.21 17.34
N MET A 683 -16.73 -7.47 17.78
CA MET A 683 -16.27 -8.84 18.00
C MET A 683 -17.05 -9.45 19.18
N PRO A 684 -17.48 -10.73 19.12
CA PRO A 684 -18.09 -11.36 20.27
C PRO A 684 -17.09 -11.35 21.43
N LEU A 685 -17.52 -10.85 22.59
CA LEU A 685 -16.79 -11.06 23.83
C LEU A 685 -16.82 -12.55 24.12
N ARG A 686 -15.69 -13.24 23.91
CA ARG A 686 -15.51 -14.57 24.49
C ARG A 686 -15.28 -14.35 25.97
N PHE A 687 -16.35 -14.46 26.76
CA PHE A 687 -16.17 -14.79 28.17
C PHE A 687 -15.48 -16.16 28.17
N CYS A 688 -14.21 -16.20 28.56
CA CYS A 688 -13.53 -17.45 28.86
C CYS A 688 -14.37 -18.18 29.92
N ALA A 689 -14.88 -19.35 29.57
CA ALA A 689 -15.49 -20.27 30.51
C ALA A 689 -14.39 -21.05 31.23
#